data_AF-A0A9E3YCZ7-F1
#
_entry.id   AF-A0A9E3YCZ7-F1
#
_cell.length_a   1.000
_cell.length_b   1.000
_cell.length_c   1.000
_cell.angle_alpha   90.00
_cell.angle_beta   90.00
_cell.angle_gamma   90.00
#
_symmetry.space_group_name_H-M   'P 1'
#
loop_
_entity.id
_entity.type
_entity.pdbx_description
1 polymer ?
#
loop_
_entity_poly.entity_id
_entity_poly.type
_entity_poly.pdbx_seq_one_letter_code
_entity_poly.pdbx_strand_id
1 'polypeptide(L)'
;MSYNDPDILMSDCDNDPFEGKDIPNTSTKTAKNYCESTDPPRTHVFTVAPNGGGAGLLPDPLLLAAKYGGFIDSNGNDLPDLKDEYDIRDTSGTKVPGGDGIPDTYFFVTNPSALEDALRAVFDQVIERVASGTAAAVVANSQEGTGAVFQALYDPVKSDNLGNEATWMGTLHALFVDPAGYLREDSNGNDKLDNYNTDKVIEIYFDEDLRRSRIKRFGSDSDDEFIQSSESDDELTSLKPIWNAREQLSAVSNVTTQRTYSATADTGRYIFTWLDTDRDGVVATDGSEELAFTTSTFNNSTFGWIDVWDGITKNDTEADKLVNYIRGQEQTGYRNRTVDYNADGSVEIIRLGDIVHSTPTVEGTPRGAFDLLTLDDSYTAFRAKYLNRRNVVYVGANDGMLHAFNGGFFDVTDSAFKTKLTTEIEHPLGSELWAYIPKNLLGHLQWLADEDYTHAFYVDQKPLTLDVKIFDDDTTHPGGWGTILVVGMRLGGGHDNNGIVLDTAADGLGGANAADDVLTKSAYVVMDITDPEQPPKVIAELSPPGQFLTTSAPVVVSMGEALPSTNATPPNKWYLVLGSGPTNLGTASSNQTAKLFAYDLRDLYLGNDGVIEDGPFNDEGTPNNGRGYVDTGEANTFVGDFTAADQDLDMKVEAIYFGTVGGESGTGGSFYRMSLNEKPATSDWSEPFKLLDVNKPFSTRASITIDTAFRTWLFAGTGRHYTNNDKNSSAQQTLYGFIDPYA
;
A
#
# COMPACT_ATOMS: atom_id res chain seq x y z
N MET A 1 -55.79 41.82 2.57
CA MET A 1 -54.59 42.58 2.96
C MET A 1 -53.50 42.19 1.98
N SER A 2 -52.94 43.14 1.24
CA SER A 2 -51.80 42.87 0.38
C SER A 2 -50.56 42.66 1.25
N TYR A 3 -49.85 41.56 1.02
CA TYR A 3 -48.44 41.45 1.39
C TYR A 3 -47.68 41.37 0.06
N ASN A 4 -46.93 42.43 -0.24
CA ASN A 4 -45.95 42.44 -1.31
C ASN A 4 -44.66 41.87 -0.71
N ASP A 5 -44.19 40.76 -1.26
CA ASP A 5 -42.82 40.31 -1.10
C ASP A 5 -42.11 40.50 -2.46
N PRO A 6 -41.06 41.34 -2.57
CA PRO A 6 -40.38 41.60 -3.83
C PRO A 6 -39.50 40.45 -4.34
N ASP A 7 -39.28 39.37 -3.57
CA ASP A 7 -38.31 38.33 -3.94
C ASP A 7 -38.88 37.18 -4.80
N ILE A 8 -40.15 37.23 -5.22
CA ILE A 8 -40.75 36.25 -6.17
C ILE A 8 -40.65 36.70 -7.64
N LEU A 9 -39.98 37.82 -7.93
CA LEU A 9 -39.71 38.29 -9.30
C LEU A 9 -38.22 38.28 -9.62
N MET A 10 -37.55 37.14 -9.44
CA MET A 10 -36.44 36.81 -10.32
C MET A 10 -36.94 35.90 -11.42
N SER A 11 -36.62 36.25 -12.66
CA SER A 11 -36.70 35.34 -13.79
C SER A 11 -35.80 34.15 -13.46
N ASP A 12 -36.42 33.01 -13.13
CA ASP A 12 -35.72 31.75 -13.01
C ASP A 12 -35.16 31.41 -14.41
N CYS A 13 -33.89 31.73 -14.59
CA CYS A 13 -33.10 31.45 -15.77
C CYS A 13 -31.82 30.74 -15.36
N ASP A 14 -31.89 29.96 -14.27
CA ASP A 14 -30.84 29.02 -13.93
C ASP A 14 -31.30 27.62 -14.29
N ASN A 15 -30.38 26.91 -14.94
CA ASN A 15 -30.50 25.52 -15.33
C ASN A 15 -30.96 24.66 -14.14
N ASP A 16 -32.24 24.31 -14.11
CA ASP A 16 -32.73 23.19 -13.34
C ASP A 16 -32.11 21.90 -13.94
N PRO A 17 -31.36 21.09 -13.17
CA PRO A 17 -30.79 19.83 -13.65
C PRO A 17 -31.84 18.75 -13.96
N PHE A 18 -33.13 18.99 -13.70
CA PHE A 18 -34.22 18.09 -14.12
C PHE A 18 -34.67 18.34 -15.58
N GLU A 19 -33.72 18.35 -16.51
CA GLU A 19 -34.01 18.52 -17.94
C GLU A 19 -34.57 17.21 -18.53
N GLY A 20 -35.89 17.06 -18.54
CA GLY A 20 -36.51 15.90 -19.22
C GLY A 20 -38.03 15.82 -19.33
N LYS A 21 -38.82 16.59 -18.57
CA LYS A 21 -40.29 16.34 -18.51
C LYS A 21 -41.23 17.48 -18.88
N ASP A 22 -40.75 18.63 -19.33
CA ASP A 22 -41.62 19.71 -19.82
C ASP A 22 -41.44 19.99 -21.32
N ILE A 23 -41.77 19.00 -22.16
CA ILE A 23 -41.92 19.20 -23.61
C ILE A 23 -43.42 19.26 -23.95
N PRO A 24 -43.97 20.42 -24.34
CA PRO A 24 -45.23 20.44 -25.08
C PRO A 24 -44.99 19.79 -26.45
N ASN A 25 -45.77 18.76 -26.79
CA ASN A 25 -45.73 17.96 -28.04
C ASN A 25 -45.98 18.76 -29.34
N THR A 26 -45.64 20.05 -29.43
CA THR A 26 -45.86 20.88 -30.63
C THR A 26 -44.84 22.01 -30.85
N SER A 27 -43.70 22.04 -30.15
CA SER A 27 -42.72 23.14 -30.27
C SER A 27 -41.50 22.77 -31.13
N THR A 28 -41.26 23.51 -32.22
CA THR A 28 -40.13 23.34 -33.15
C THR A 28 -38.91 24.22 -32.85
N LYS A 29 -38.57 24.47 -31.57
CA LYS A 29 -37.41 25.32 -31.21
C LYS A 29 -36.30 24.52 -30.54
N THR A 30 -35.05 24.78 -30.94
CA THR A 30 -33.82 24.12 -30.46
C THR A 30 -33.25 24.78 -29.20
N ALA A 31 -32.54 23.96 -28.40
CA ALA A 31 -32.21 24.10 -26.98
C ALA A 31 -31.25 25.23 -26.55
N LYS A 32 -31.39 26.47 -27.05
CA LYS A 32 -30.51 27.57 -26.61
C LYS A 32 -31.16 28.92 -26.28
N ASN A 33 -32.49 29.06 -26.33
CA ASN A 33 -33.15 30.34 -26.05
C ASN A 33 -34.53 30.13 -25.40
N TYR A 34 -34.59 29.98 -24.07
CA TYR A 34 -35.86 29.70 -23.37
C TYR A 34 -36.46 30.83 -22.54
N CYS A 35 -35.94 32.06 -22.60
CA CYS A 35 -36.65 33.24 -22.05
C CYS A 35 -36.28 34.51 -22.83
N GLU A 36 -37.27 35.20 -23.40
CA GLU A 36 -37.12 36.59 -23.85
C GLU A 36 -37.90 37.53 -22.91
N SER A 37 -37.38 38.74 -22.65
CA SER A 37 -37.99 39.75 -21.75
C SER A 37 -39.42 40.20 -22.11
N THR A 38 -39.97 39.68 -23.21
CA THR A 38 -41.34 39.91 -23.69
C THR A 38 -42.31 38.79 -23.33
N ASP A 39 -41.85 37.71 -22.69
CA ASP A 39 -42.74 36.61 -22.31
C ASP A 39 -43.70 37.02 -21.18
N PRO A 40 -45.01 36.71 -21.30
CA PRO A 40 -46.01 37.10 -20.32
C PRO A 40 -45.83 36.33 -19.00
N PRO A 41 -46.19 36.93 -17.85
CA PRO A 41 -46.08 36.26 -16.55
C PRO A 41 -46.94 34.98 -16.54
N ARG A 42 -46.31 33.86 -16.19
CA ARG A 42 -47.01 32.59 -15.95
C ARG A 42 -47.59 32.60 -14.54
N THR A 43 -48.83 32.14 -14.40
CA THR A 43 -49.50 31.98 -13.10
C THR A 43 -49.98 30.55 -12.97
N HIS A 44 -49.61 29.87 -11.88
CA HIS A 44 -50.12 28.55 -11.56
C HIS A 44 -51.25 28.67 -10.54
N VAL A 45 -52.41 28.09 -10.84
CA VAL A 45 -53.60 28.17 -9.97
C VAL A 45 -53.84 26.78 -9.39
N PHE A 46 -53.66 26.65 -8.08
CA PHE A 46 -53.99 25.43 -7.37
C PHE A 46 -55.50 25.37 -7.09
N THR A 47 -56.14 24.30 -7.52
CA THR A 47 -57.51 23.97 -7.11
C THR A 47 -57.49 23.18 -5.81
N VAL A 48 -57.83 23.83 -4.70
CA VAL A 48 -58.08 23.11 -3.44
C VAL A 48 -59.44 22.43 -3.55
N ALA A 49 -59.45 21.08 -3.53
CA ALA A 49 -60.67 20.30 -3.67
C ALA A 49 -61.66 20.61 -2.54
N PRO A 50 -62.96 20.87 -2.81
CA PRO A 50 -63.85 21.41 -1.78
C PRO A 50 -64.30 20.44 -0.71
N ASN A 51 -64.11 19.11 -0.83
CA ASN A 51 -64.57 18.16 0.18
C ASN A 51 -63.88 16.79 0.04
N GLY A 52 -63.26 16.31 1.13
CA GLY A 52 -63.11 14.88 1.40
C GLY A 52 -61.68 14.34 1.40
N GLY A 53 -61.02 14.45 2.55
CA GLY A 53 -59.70 13.86 2.84
C GLY A 53 -58.94 14.83 3.72
N GLY A 54 -58.82 14.54 5.02
CA GLY A 54 -58.35 15.51 6.02
C GLY A 54 -57.07 16.22 5.60
N ALA A 55 -57.00 17.53 5.87
CA ALA A 55 -55.73 18.24 5.86
C ALA A 55 -54.83 17.57 6.92
N GLY A 56 -54.04 16.59 6.49
CA GLY A 56 -52.93 16.09 7.28
C GLY A 56 -51.96 17.25 7.45
N LEU A 57 -51.34 17.34 8.62
CA LEU A 57 -50.13 18.14 8.72
C LEU A 57 -49.15 17.61 7.68
N LEU A 58 -48.58 18.51 6.88
CA LEU A 58 -47.43 18.17 6.06
C LEU A 58 -46.36 17.57 7.00
N PRO A 59 -45.70 16.47 6.61
CA PRO A 59 -44.55 15.97 7.35
C PRO A 59 -43.52 17.08 7.53
N ASP A 60 -42.70 16.97 8.58
CA ASP A 60 -41.66 17.95 8.87
C ASP A 60 -40.85 18.25 7.59
N PRO A 61 -40.64 19.51 7.19
CA PRO A 61 -39.82 19.85 6.03
C PRO A 61 -38.43 19.19 6.04
N LEU A 62 -37.86 18.96 7.23
CA LEU A 62 -36.59 18.24 7.38
C LEU A 62 -36.74 16.74 7.09
N LEU A 63 -37.90 16.14 7.34
CA LEU A 63 -38.21 14.75 7.01
C LEU A 63 -38.33 14.56 5.51
N LEU A 64 -38.91 15.54 4.83
CA LEU A 64 -38.94 15.56 3.37
C LEU A 64 -37.53 15.79 2.80
N ALA A 65 -36.76 16.73 3.36
CA ALA A 65 -35.38 16.96 2.92
C ALA A 65 -34.50 15.71 3.08
N ALA A 66 -34.65 14.96 4.17
CA ALA A 66 -33.95 13.69 4.38
C ALA A 66 -34.38 12.62 3.37
N LYS A 67 -35.70 12.44 3.17
CA LYS A 67 -36.22 11.46 2.21
C LYS A 67 -35.75 11.73 0.78
N TYR A 68 -35.81 12.98 0.34
CA TYR A 68 -35.49 13.35 -1.06
C TYR A 68 -34.03 13.73 -1.28
N GLY A 69 -33.25 13.95 -0.21
CA GLY A 69 -31.85 14.36 -0.28
C GLY A 69 -30.82 13.28 0.05
N GLY A 70 -31.25 12.09 0.53
CA GLY A 70 -30.34 11.07 1.04
C GLY A 70 -30.71 9.61 0.73
N PHE A 71 -31.54 9.37 -0.30
CA PHE A 71 -31.95 8.03 -0.72
C PHE A 71 -30.96 7.39 -1.70
N ILE A 72 -30.90 6.07 -1.73
CA ILE A 72 -30.09 5.27 -2.65
C ILE A 72 -31.02 4.76 -3.74
N ASP A 73 -30.96 5.36 -4.93
CA ASP A 73 -31.79 4.94 -6.07
C ASP A 73 -31.36 3.55 -6.55
N SER A 74 -32.16 2.54 -6.19
CA SER A 74 -31.87 1.15 -6.50
C SER A 74 -32.47 0.72 -7.84
N ASN A 75 -33.33 1.55 -8.44
CA ASN A 75 -34.10 1.21 -9.63
C ASN A 75 -33.92 2.19 -10.81
N GLY A 76 -33.12 3.25 -10.63
CA GLY A 76 -32.68 4.18 -11.66
C GLY A 76 -33.77 5.16 -12.11
N ASN A 77 -34.71 5.51 -11.24
CA ASN A 77 -35.84 6.38 -11.56
C ASN A 77 -35.75 7.80 -10.95
N ASP A 78 -34.67 8.11 -10.25
CA ASP A 78 -34.40 9.36 -9.54
C ASP A 78 -35.49 9.75 -8.51
N LEU A 79 -36.22 8.77 -7.97
CA LEU A 79 -37.31 8.98 -7.02
C LEU A 79 -37.17 8.04 -5.82
N PRO A 80 -37.38 8.53 -4.56
CA PRO A 80 -37.45 7.68 -3.38
C PRO A 80 -38.84 7.01 -3.31
N ASP A 81 -39.12 6.12 -4.26
CA ASP A 81 -40.41 5.48 -4.43
C ASP A 81 -40.47 4.08 -3.82
N LEU A 82 -39.31 3.42 -3.64
CA LEU A 82 -39.20 2.21 -2.84
C LEU A 82 -38.76 2.55 -1.42
N LYS A 83 -39.41 1.90 -0.43
CA LYS A 83 -39.08 2.12 0.98
C LYS A 83 -37.63 1.75 1.29
N ASP A 84 -37.14 0.69 0.64
CA ASP A 84 -35.78 0.19 0.81
C ASP A 84 -34.70 1.18 0.31
N GLU A 85 -35.08 2.23 -0.43
CA GLU A 85 -34.15 3.24 -0.94
C GLU A 85 -33.87 4.34 0.07
N TYR A 86 -34.75 4.55 1.05
CA TYR A 86 -34.62 5.69 1.97
C TYR A 86 -34.85 5.37 3.45
N ASP A 87 -35.36 4.19 3.81
CA ASP A 87 -35.76 3.82 5.17
C ASP A 87 -35.57 2.31 5.39
N ILE A 88 -34.35 1.92 5.75
CA ILE A 88 -33.95 0.53 6.04
C ILE A 88 -33.39 0.35 7.45
N ARG A 89 -33.12 1.43 8.18
CA ARG A 89 -32.52 1.42 9.52
C ARG A 89 -33.42 2.15 10.53
N ASP A 90 -33.21 1.88 11.81
CA ASP A 90 -33.85 2.63 12.89
C ASP A 90 -33.03 3.86 13.28
N THR A 91 -33.62 4.72 14.14
CA THR A 91 -32.94 5.88 14.74
C THR A 91 -31.63 5.60 15.50
N SER A 92 -31.30 4.33 15.78
CA SER A 92 -30.01 3.91 16.36
C SER A 92 -29.03 3.38 15.30
N GLY A 93 -29.34 3.51 14.01
CA GLY A 93 -28.52 3.05 12.90
C GLY A 93 -28.60 1.54 12.62
N THR A 94 -29.42 0.80 13.38
CA THR A 94 -29.54 -0.66 13.25
C THR A 94 -30.47 -0.99 12.10
N LYS A 95 -30.09 -1.92 11.21
CA LYS A 95 -30.94 -2.34 10.09
C LYS A 95 -32.16 -3.09 10.60
N VAL A 96 -33.36 -2.62 10.24
CA VAL A 96 -34.63 -3.24 10.64
C VAL A 96 -35.40 -3.69 9.40
N PRO A 97 -35.84 -4.95 9.31
CA PRO A 97 -36.64 -5.43 8.20
C PRO A 97 -37.91 -4.59 7.99
N GLY A 98 -37.95 -3.87 6.87
CA GLY A 98 -39.07 -3.00 6.50
C GLY A 98 -39.00 -1.56 7.02
N GLY A 99 -37.89 -1.12 7.63
CA GLY A 99 -37.65 0.25 8.08
C GLY A 99 -38.51 0.72 9.26
N ASP A 100 -38.08 1.75 9.98
CA ASP A 100 -38.82 2.28 11.14
C ASP A 100 -39.87 3.36 10.76
N GLY A 101 -39.95 3.72 9.47
CA GLY A 101 -40.86 4.76 8.98
C GLY A 101 -40.23 6.15 8.92
N ILE A 102 -38.95 6.26 9.29
CA ILE A 102 -38.16 7.49 9.29
C ILE A 102 -37.05 7.33 8.24
N PRO A 103 -36.84 8.31 7.35
CA PRO A 103 -35.71 8.24 6.42
C PRO A 103 -34.38 8.09 7.16
N ASP A 104 -33.46 7.26 6.66
CA ASP A 104 -32.18 6.95 7.33
C ASP A 104 -31.33 8.21 7.58
N THR A 105 -31.57 9.28 6.82
CA THR A 105 -30.89 10.58 6.94
C THR A 105 -31.70 11.63 7.71
N TYR A 106 -32.85 11.25 8.31
CA TYR A 106 -33.69 12.12 9.11
C TYR A 106 -33.38 11.99 10.60
N PHE A 107 -32.91 13.08 11.20
CA PHE A 107 -32.52 13.11 12.60
C PHE A 107 -33.38 14.10 13.40
N PHE A 108 -34.34 13.57 14.15
CA PHE A 108 -35.18 14.38 15.04
C PHE A 108 -34.55 14.48 16.43
N VAL A 109 -33.78 15.54 16.68
CA VAL A 109 -32.98 15.68 17.91
C VAL A 109 -33.82 16.33 19.01
N THR A 110 -34.40 15.52 19.90
CA THR A 110 -34.96 15.98 21.18
C THR A 110 -34.20 15.46 22.41
N ASN A 111 -33.30 14.49 22.23
CA ASN A 111 -32.50 13.90 23.32
C ASN A 111 -30.99 14.05 23.01
N PRO A 112 -30.23 14.81 23.83
CA PRO A 112 -28.79 15.03 23.62
C PRO A 112 -27.93 13.77 23.60
N SER A 113 -28.34 12.67 24.25
CA SER A 113 -27.58 11.41 24.23
C SER A 113 -27.65 10.68 22.88
N ALA A 114 -28.77 10.81 22.17
CA ALA A 114 -28.96 10.20 20.85
C ALA A 114 -28.30 11.02 19.72
N LEU A 115 -27.85 12.24 20.01
CA LEU A 115 -27.14 13.09 19.05
C LEU A 115 -25.72 12.56 18.76
N GLU A 116 -25.05 12.02 19.78
CA GLU A 116 -23.71 11.46 19.62
C GLU A 116 -23.75 10.18 18.76
N ASP A 117 -24.66 9.26 19.07
CA ASP A 117 -24.88 8.03 18.30
C ASP A 117 -25.32 8.32 16.86
N ALA A 118 -26.22 9.29 16.66
CA ALA A 118 -26.67 9.71 15.33
C ALA A 118 -25.56 10.38 14.51
N LEU A 119 -24.71 11.21 15.13
CA LEU A 119 -23.56 11.82 14.46
C LEU A 119 -22.48 10.79 14.13
N ARG A 120 -22.23 9.80 15.01
CA ARG A 120 -21.37 8.64 14.71
C ARG A 120 -21.90 7.89 13.50
N ALA A 121 -23.17 7.48 13.50
CA ALA A 121 -23.78 6.80 12.37
C ALA A 121 -23.73 7.60 11.05
N VAL A 122 -23.83 8.94 11.09
CA VAL A 122 -23.64 9.80 9.91
C VAL A 122 -22.19 9.77 9.41
N PHE A 123 -21.22 9.88 10.31
CA PHE A 123 -19.82 9.81 9.91
C PHE A 123 -19.43 8.40 9.46
N ASP A 124 -19.96 7.36 10.10
CA ASP A 124 -19.77 5.96 9.72
C ASP A 124 -20.38 5.71 8.33
N GLN A 125 -21.57 6.25 8.02
CA GLN A 125 -22.16 6.18 6.66
C GLN A 125 -21.37 6.98 5.62
N VAL A 126 -20.72 8.09 6.00
CA VAL A 126 -19.84 8.84 5.10
C VAL A 126 -18.51 8.11 4.89
N ILE A 127 -18.03 7.39 5.90
CA ILE A 127 -16.77 6.61 5.88
C ILE A 127 -16.96 5.28 5.14
N GLU A 128 -18.09 4.60 5.34
CA GLU A 128 -18.47 3.33 4.67
C GLU A 128 -18.61 3.50 3.15
N ARG A 129 -18.80 4.73 2.67
CA ARG A 129 -18.95 5.04 1.24
C ARG A 129 -17.63 5.27 0.50
N VAL A 130 -16.47 5.33 1.18
CA VAL A 130 -15.18 5.62 0.54
C VAL A 130 -14.28 4.38 0.51
N ALA A 131 -14.34 3.62 -0.59
CA ALA A 131 -13.21 2.77 -0.97
C ALA A 131 -12.05 3.68 -1.37
N SER A 132 -10.91 3.59 -0.67
CA SER A 132 -9.71 4.33 -1.03
C SER A 132 -8.78 3.41 -1.80
N GLY A 133 -8.66 3.62 -3.11
CA GLY A 133 -7.74 2.87 -3.94
C GLY A 133 -6.27 3.27 -3.70
N THR A 134 -5.35 2.33 -3.84
CA THR A 134 -3.90 2.60 -3.81
C THR A 134 -3.28 2.46 -5.19
N ALA A 135 -2.00 2.84 -5.30
CA ALA A 135 -1.28 2.83 -6.57
C ALA A 135 -1.23 1.41 -7.17
N ALA A 136 -1.71 1.25 -8.40
CA ALA A 136 -1.62 0.00 -9.16
C ALA A 136 -0.19 -0.29 -9.61
N ALA A 137 0.23 -1.55 -9.54
CA ALA A 137 1.49 -2.05 -10.07
C ALA A 137 1.25 -2.81 -11.38
N VAL A 138 2.02 -2.50 -12.42
CA VAL A 138 1.88 -3.14 -13.74
C VAL A 138 2.99 -4.17 -13.93
N VAL A 139 2.64 -5.39 -14.33
CA VAL A 139 3.57 -6.35 -14.95
C VAL A 139 3.19 -6.53 -16.41
N ALA A 140 3.94 -5.89 -17.29
CA ALA A 140 3.96 -6.24 -18.70
C ALA A 140 5.01 -7.33 -18.89
N ASN A 141 4.59 -8.60 -19.00
CA ASN A 141 5.48 -9.71 -19.33
C ASN A 141 5.34 -10.06 -20.80
N SER A 142 5.93 -9.25 -21.69
CA SER A 142 6.47 -9.68 -22.99
C SER A 142 6.91 -8.47 -23.82
N GLN A 143 7.83 -8.71 -24.74
CA GLN A 143 8.14 -7.82 -25.87
C GLN A 143 6.94 -7.57 -26.82
N GLU A 144 5.75 -8.12 -26.49
CA GLU A 144 4.52 -8.06 -27.30
C GLU A 144 3.32 -7.41 -26.57
N GLY A 145 3.47 -6.98 -25.31
CA GLY A 145 2.49 -6.11 -24.62
C GLY A 145 1.41 -6.81 -23.79
N THR A 146 1.29 -8.14 -23.80
CA THR A 146 0.37 -8.86 -22.90
C THR A 146 0.99 -9.10 -21.52
N GLY A 147 0.21 -8.94 -20.44
CA GLY A 147 0.67 -9.17 -19.06
C GLY A 147 -0.46 -9.11 -18.03
N ALA A 148 -0.12 -8.83 -16.77
CA ALA A 148 -1.08 -8.61 -15.70
C ALA A 148 -0.76 -7.35 -14.87
N VAL A 149 -1.80 -6.66 -14.42
CA VAL A 149 -1.71 -5.55 -13.46
C VAL A 149 -2.16 -6.06 -12.10
N PHE A 150 -1.34 -5.80 -11.09
CA PHE A 150 -1.62 -6.10 -9.71
C PHE A 150 -2.00 -4.81 -9.01
N GLN A 151 -3.21 -4.76 -8.48
CA GLN A 151 -3.74 -3.57 -7.83
C GLN A 151 -4.07 -3.91 -6.39
N ALA A 152 -3.60 -3.05 -5.50
CA ALA A 152 -4.01 -3.05 -4.11
C ALA A 152 -5.12 -2.00 -3.90
N LEU A 153 -6.07 -2.33 -3.03
CA LEU A 153 -7.19 -1.50 -2.61
C LEU A 153 -7.43 -1.73 -1.12
N TYR A 154 -8.12 -0.80 -0.47
CA TYR A 154 -8.61 -1.04 0.89
C TYR A 154 -9.97 -0.40 1.14
N ASP A 155 -10.69 -1.04 2.07
CA ASP A 155 -11.98 -0.57 2.60
C ASP A 155 -11.79 -0.18 4.07
N PRO A 156 -11.94 1.11 4.42
CA PRO A 156 -11.84 1.55 5.81
C PRO A 156 -12.88 0.87 6.72
N VAL A 157 -14.10 0.70 6.22
CA VAL A 157 -15.23 0.06 6.90
C VAL A 157 -16.09 -0.66 5.87
N LYS A 158 -16.57 -1.85 6.20
CA LYS A 158 -17.56 -2.61 5.42
C LYS A 158 -18.55 -3.25 6.38
N SER A 159 -19.84 -2.99 6.18
CA SER A 159 -20.89 -3.74 6.83
C SER A 159 -21.61 -4.69 5.87
N ASP A 160 -22.19 -5.75 6.41
CA ASP A 160 -23.05 -6.67 5.68
C ASP A 160 -24.54 -6.56 6.11
N ASN A 161 -25.40 -7.27 5.36
CA ASN A 161 -26.83 -7.34 5.66
C ASN A 161 -27.17 -8.21 6.89
N LEU A 162 -26.18 -8.91 7.46
CA LEU A 162 -26.30 -9.76 8.63
C LEU A 162 -25.95 -9.01 9.93
N GLY A 163 -25.51 -7.76 9.82
CA GLY A 163 -25.15 -6.90 10.95
C GLY A 163 -23.70 -7.04 11.40
N ASN A 164 -22.84 -7.70 10.62
CA ASN A 164 -21.41 -7.70 10.87
C ASN A 164 -20.75 -6.48 10.23
N GLU A 165 -19.70 -6.01 10.89
CA GLU A 165 -18.86 -4.92 10.39
C GLU A 165 -17.39 -5.30 10.55
N ALA A 166 -16.61 -5.05 9.51
CA ALA A 166 -15.16 -5.20 9.52
C ALA A 166 -14.52 -3.92 8.99
N THR A 167 -13.40 -3.53 9.59
CA THR A 167 -12.68 -2.30 9.26
C THR A 167 -11.32 -2.60 8.64
N TRP A 168 -10.69 -1.62 8.00
CA TRP A 168 -9.34 -1.65 7.43
C TRP A 168 -8.96 -2.97 6.75
N MET A 169 -9.73 -3.32 5.75
CA MET A 169 -9.56 -4.56 5.00
C MET A 169 -8.79 -4.30 3.72
N GLY A 170 -7.84 -5.17 3.41
CA GLY A 170 -7.08 -5.12 2.17
C GLY A 170 -7.66 -6.00 1.08
N THR A 171 -7.48 -5.54 -0.15
CA THR A 171 -7.70 -6.34 -1.36
C THR A 171 -6.48 -6.21 -2.25
N LEU A 172 -5.97 -7.34 -2.74
CA LEU A 172 -4.96 -7.39 -3.81
C LEU A 172 -5.49 -8.32 -4.89
N HIS A 173 -5.59 -7.82 -6.11
CA HIS A 173 -6.08 -8.61 -7.24
C HIS A 173 -5.22 -8.42 -8.49
N ALA A 174 -5.38 -9.34 -9.44
CA ALA A 174 -4.73 -9.30 -10.73
C ALA A 174 -5.73 -9.13 -11.88
N LEU A 175 -5.43 -8.24 -12.81
CA LEU A 175 -6.18 -8.02 -14.05
C LEU A 175 -5.27 -8.26 -15.24
N PHE A 176 -5.82 -8.66 -16.38
CA PHE A 176 -5.03 -8.76 -17.60
C PHE A 176 -4.72 -7.37 -18.16
N VAL A 177 -3.59 -7.26 -18.84
CA VAL A 177 -3.28 -6.16 -19.76
C VAL A 177 -3.08 -6.75 -21.14
N ASP A 178 -3.82 -6.26 -22.12
CA ASP A 178 -3.65 -6.69 -23.50
C ASP A 178 -2.57 -5.89 -24.25
N PRO A 179 -2.13 -6.34 -25.44
CA PRO A 179 -1.13 -5.63 -26.25
C PRO A 179 -1.46 -4.19 -26.63
N ALA A 180 -2.75 -3.82 -26.61
CA ALA A 180 -3.20 -2.45 -26.88
C ALA A 180 -3.16 -1.56 -25.63
N GLY A 181 -2.84 -2.14 -24.47
CA GLY A 181 -2.73 -1.44 -23.19
C GLY A 181 -4.06 -1.31 -22.44
N TYR A 182 -5.10 -2.04 -22.85
CA TYR A 182 -6.38 -2.05 -22.12
C TYR A 182 -6.32 -3.03 -20.95
N LEU A 183 -6.96 -2.63 -19.84
CA LEU A 183 -7.20 -3.53 -18.70
C LEU A 183 -8.37 -4.46 -19.04
N ARG A 184 -8.20 -5.75 -18.77
CA ARG A 184 -9.19 -6.78 -19.07
C ARG A 184 -9.49 -7.62 -17.82
N GLU A 185 -10.78 -7.89 -17.59
CA GLU A 185 -11.23 -8.82 -16.54
C GLU A 185 -11.30 -10.26 -17.08
N ASP A 186 -11.18 -11.26 -16.21
CA ASP A 186 -11.39 -12.67 -16.55
C ASP A 186 -12.88 -13.00 -16.38
N SER A 187 -13.69 -12.72 -17.40
CA SER A 187 -15.15 -12.80 -17.26
C SER A 187 -15.64 -14.24 -17.07
N ASN A 188 -14.87 -15.21 -17.58
CA ASN A 188 -15.22 -16.62 -17.65
C ASN A 188 -14.51 -17.48 -16.59
N GLY A 189 -13.50 -16.93 -15.90
CA GLY A 189 -12.77 -17.55 -14.79
C GLY A 189 -11.85 -18.67 -15.24
N ASN A 190 -11.22 -18.56 -16.41
CA ASN A 190 -10.35 -19.60 -16.97
C ASN A 190 -8.85 -19.29 -16.89
N ASP A 191 -8.46 -18.18 -16.23
CA ASP A 191 -7.08 -17.70 -16.07
C ASP A 191 -6.34 -17.43 -17.40
N LYS A 192 -7.09 -17.23 -18.48
CA LYS A 192 -6.57 -17.02 -19.83
C LYS A 192 -7.21 -15.79 -20.46
N LEU A 193 -6.38 -14.95 -21.06
CA LEU A 193 -6.86 -13.82 -21.85
C LEU A 193 -7.45 -14.31 -23.18
N ASP A 194 -8.78 -14.18 -23.31
CA ASP A 194 -9.58 -14.47 -24.48
C ASP A 194 -9.95 -13.19 -25.26
N ASN A 195 -10.86 -13.34 -26.24
CA ASN A 195 -11.31 -12.25 -27.12
C ASN A 195 -12.08 -11.14 -26.37
N TYR A 196 -12.27 -9.98 -27.01
CA TYR A 196 -12.91 -8.81 -26.40
C TYR A 196 -14.38 -9.00 -25.97
N ASN A 197 -15.05 -10.03 -26.48
CA ASN A 197 -16.42 -10.37 -26.11
C ASN A 197 -16.52 -11.33 -24.92
N THR A 198 -15.45 -12.10 -24.68
CA THR A 198 -15.34 -13.00 -23.54
C THR A 198 -14.78 -12.22 -22.37
N ASP A 199 -13.56 -11.71 -22.51
CA ASP A 199 -12.89 -10.93 -21.48
C ASP A 199 -13.04 -9.46 -21.80
N LYS A 200 -13.80 -8.76 -20.96
CA LYS A 200 -14.20 -7.39 -21.27
C LYS A 200 -13.09 -6.41 -20.95
N VAL A 201 -13.03 -5.34 -21.74
CA VAL A 201 -12.26 -4.14 -21.36
C VAL A 201 -12.96 -3.47 -20.19
N ILE A 202 -12.18 -3.06 -19.21
CA ILE A 202 -12.67 -2.39 -18.02
C ILE A 202 -11.95 -1.08 -17.77
N GLU A 203 -12.66 -0.16 -17.12
CA GLU A 203 -12.10 1.07 -16.57
C GLU A 203 -12.59 1.24 -15.13
N ILE A 204 -11.66 1.40 -14.20
CA ILE A 204 -11.98 1.72 -12.81
C ILE A 204 -11.96 3.24 -12.67
N TYR A 205 -13.05 3.82 -12.20
CA TYR A 205 -13.20 5.27 -12.05
C TYR A 205 -13.82 5.63 -10.70
N PHE A 206 -13.60 6.87 -10.25
CA PHE A 206 -14.26 7.40 -9.07
C PHE A 206 -15.52 8.14 -9.50
N ASP A 207 -16.67 7.67 -9.03
CA ASP A 207 -17.96 8.32 -9.22
C ASP A 207 -18.07 9.48 -8.22
N GLU A 208 -18.02 10.72 -8.70
CA GLU A 208 -18.02 11.91 -7.83
C GLU A 208 -19.36 12.12 -7.11
N ASP A 209 -20.47 11.70 -7.71
CA ASP A 209 -21.81 11.85 -7.16
C ASP A 209 -22.05 10.83 -6.05
N LEU A 210 -21.68 9.57 -6.29
CA LEU A 210 -21.78 8.50 -5.31
C LEU A 210 -20.58 8.44 -4.34
N ARG A 211 -19.52 9.23 -4.62
CA ARG A 211 -18.26 9.31 -3.87
C ARG A 211 -17.58 7.95 -3.64
N ARG A 212 -17.67 7.06 -4.61
CA ARG A 212 -17.09 5.70 -4.52
C ARG A 212 -16.44 5.27 -5.82
N SER A 213 -15.50 4.34 -5.73
CA SER A 213 -14.90 3.72 -6.90
C SER A 213 -15.87 2.72 -7.54
N ARG A 214 -16.07 2.82 -8.85
CA ARG A 214 -16.94 1.97 -9.67
C ARG A 214 -16.17 1.46 -10.88
N ILE A 215 -16.78 0.53 -11.62
CA ILE A 215 -16.19 -0.02 -12.83
C ILE A 215 -17.10 0.17 -14.02
N LYS A 216 -16.50 0.54 -15.15
CA LYS A 216 -17.11 0.47 -16.47
C LYS A 216 -16.66 -0.79 -17.15
N ARG A 217 -17.58 -1.49 -17.78
CA ARG A 217 -17.31 -2.63 -18.67
C ARG A 217 -17.71 -2.28 -20.08
N PHE A 218 -16.82 -2.55 -21.01
CA PHE A 218 -17.04 -2.27 -22.42
C PHE A 218 -17.25 -3.56 -23.20
N GLY A 219 -18.28 -3.57 -24.05
CA GLY A 219 -18.50 -4.60 -25.07
C GLY A 219 -17.80 -4.22 -26.37
N SER A 220 -17.51 -5.20 -27.23
CA SER A 220 -16.85 -4.99 -28.53
C SER A 220 -17.67 -5.52 -29.70
N ASP A 221 -17.73 -4.79 -30.81
CA ASP A 221 -18.33 -5.27 -32.08
C ASP A 221 -17.42 -6.25 -32.84
N SER A 222 -16.18 -6.43 -32.40
CA SER A 222 -15.18 -7.32 -32.99
C SER A 222 -14.48 -8.16 -31.92
N ASP A 223 -14.18 -9.42 -32.25
CA ASP A 223 -13.50 -10.35 -31.35
C ASP A 223 -11.99 -10.05 -31.23
N ASP A 224 -11.36 -9.61 -32.33
CA ASP A 224 -9.90 -9.48 -32.43
C ASP A 224 -9.38 -8.05 -32.24
N GLU A 225 -10.25 -7.05 -32.39
CA GLU A 225 -9.91 -5.63 -32.24
C GLU A 225 -10.96 -4.97 -31.34
N PHE A 226 -10.52 -4.17 -30.38
CA PHE A 226 -11.46 -3.46 -29.51
C PHE A 226 -12.20 -2.38 -30.29
N ILE A 227 -13.49 -2.58 -30.53
CA ILE A 227 -14.38 -1.59 -31.12
C ILE A 227 -15.57 -1.45 -30.15
N GLN A 228 -15.48 -0.46 -29.27
CA GLN A 228 -16.50 -0.22 -28.25
C GLN A 228 -17.91 -0.18 -28.87
N SER A 229 -18.78 -1.08 -28.42
CA SER A 229 -20.16 -1.23 -28.89
C SER A 229 -21.20 -0.96 -27.80
N SER A 230 -20.82 -1.22 -26.55
CA SER A 230 -21.64 -0.97 -25.36
C SER A 230 -20.79 -0.62 -24.15
N GLU A 231 -21.42 0.00 -23.15
CA GLU A 231 -20.83 0.32 -21.86
C GLU A 231 -21.85 -0.02 -20.76
N SER A 232 -21.37 -0.56 -19.64
CA SER A 232 -22.16 -0.72 -18.42
C SER A 232 -21.38 -0.27 -17.21
N ASP A 233 -22.09 0.36 -16.26
CA ASP A 233 -21.55 0.77 -14.97
C ASP A 233 -21.95 -0.21 -13.88
N ASP A 234 -20.97 -0.71 -13.14
CA ASP A 234 -21.16 -1.71 -12.09
C ASP A 234 -20.36 -1.36 -10.83
N GLU A 235 -20.67 -2.06 -9.73
CA GLU A 235 -19.91 -1.93 -8.48
C GLU A 235 -18.52 -2.54 -8.61
N LEU A 236 -17.52 -1.93 -7.96
CA LEU A 236 -16.15 -2.45 -7.94
C LEU A 236 -16.05 -3.86 -7.34
N THR A 237 -16.93 -4.21 -6.40
CA THR A 237 -17.02 -5.57 -5.83
C THR A 237 -17.44 -6.62 -6.85
N SER A 238 -18.04 -6.23 -7.97
CA SER A 238 -18.42 -7.16 -9.05
C SER A 238 -17.28 -7.48 -10.00
N LEU A 239 -16.11 -6.86 -9.83
CA LEU A 239 -14.92 -7.09 -10.66
C LEU A 239 -14.54 -8.57 -10.66
N LYS A 240 -14.18 -9.08 -11.84
CA LYS A 240 -13.74 -10.47 -12.01
C LYS A 240 -12.25 -10.53 -12.32
N PRO A 241 -11.38 -10.43 -11.30
CA PRO A 241 -9.95 -10.53 -11.53
C PRO A 241 -9.54 -11.96 -11.90
N ILE A 242 -8.35 -12.11 -12.45
CA ILE A 242 -7.69 -13.42 -12.65
C ILE A 242 -7.63 -14.14 -11.29
N TRP A 243 -7.27 -13.40 -10.25
CA TRP A 243 -7.28 -13.89 -8.88
C TRP A 243 -7.40 -12.74 -7.90
N ASN A 244 -7.87 -13.06 -6.69
CA ASN A 244 -7.98 -12.12 -5.57
C ASN A 244 -7.35 -12.73 -4.31
N ALA A 245 -6.26 -12.13 -3.83
CA ALA A 245 -5.53 -12.61 -2.65
C ALA A 245 -6.36 -12.53 -1.36
N ARG A 246 -7.27 -11.56 -1.24
CA ARG A 246 -8.20 -11.47 -0.09
C ARG A 246 -9.07 -12.71 -0.02
N GLU A 247 -9.64 -13.12 -1.15
CA GLU A 247 -10.50 -14.31 -1.24
C GLU A 247 -9.69 -15.59 -0.97
N GLN A 248 -8.50 -15.71 -1.57
CA GLN A 248 -7.60 -16.84 -1.32
C GLN A 248 -7.24 -16.95 0.16
N LEU A 249 -6.87 -15.84 0.81
CA LEU A 249 -6.57 -15.82 2.24
C LEU A 249 -7.79 -16.11 3.12
N SER A 250 -8.96 -15.61 2.75
CA SER A 250 -10.21 -15.84 3.49
C SER A 250 -10.66 -17.31 3.40
N ALA A 251 -10.34 -17.99 2.30
CA ALA A 251 -10.63 -19.42 2.10
C ALA A 251 -9.68 -20.38 2.86
N VAL A 252 -8.57 -19.90 3.42
CA VAL A 252 -7.61 -20.74 4.16
C VAL A 252 -8.28 -21.38 5.38
N SER A 253 -8.20 -22.70 5.48
CA SER A 253 -8.88 -23.49 6.51
C SER A 253 -8.05 -23.72 7.78
N ASN A 254 -6.74 -23.91 7.66
CA ASN A 254 -5.82 -24.14 8.78
C ASN A 254 -4.88 -22.94 8.96
N VAL A 255 -5.30 -22.02 9.83
CA VAL A 255 -4.53 -20.80 10.11
C VAL A 255 -3.59 -20.93 11.30
N THR A 256 -3.86 -21.81 12.27
CA THR A 256 -3.14 -21.82 13.56
C THR A 256 -1.82 -22.59 13.52
N THR A 257 -1.69 -23.60 12.65
CA THR A 257 -0.44 -24.37 12.51
C THR A 257 0.40 -23.85 11.35
N GLN A 258 1.72 -23.97 11.46
CA GLN A 258 2.63 -23.63 10.38
C GLN A 258 2.51 -24.65 9.24
N ARG A 259 2.22 -24.17 8.03
CA ARG A 259 2.29 -25.00 6.81
C ARG A 259 3.75 -25.39 6.55
N THR A 260 4.00 -26.60 6.08
CA THR A 260 5.32 -26.96 5.52
C THR A 260 5.52 -26.24 4.19
N TYR A 261 6.65 -25.54 4.00
CA TYR A 261 6.87 -24.75 2.79
C TYR A 261 6.72 -25.55 1.48
N SER A 262 7.13 -26.81 1.48
CA SER A 262 7.02 -27.72 0.33
C SER A 262 5.59 -28.27 0.06
N ALA A 263 4.60 -27.89 0.87
CA ALA A 263 3.19 -28.19 0.61
C ALA A 263 2.55 -27.05 -0.20
N THR A 264 1.52 -27.38 -0.99
CA THR A 264 0.74 -26.38 -1.72
C THR A 264 0.14 -25.33 -0.77
N ALA A 265 0.02 -24.10 -1.26
CA ALA A 265 -0.38 -22.93 -0.49
C ALA A 265 -1.88 -22.69 -0.61
N ASP A 266 -2.69 -23.70 -0.29
CA ASP A 266 -4.15 -23.69 -0.46
C ASP A 266 -4.90 -23.73 0.89
N THR A 267 -4.34 -24.42 1.88
CA THR A 267 -5.05 -24.83 3.09
C THR A 267 -4.40 -24.30 4.37
N GLY A 268 -3.17 -23.80 4.31
CA GLY A 268 -2.49 -23.25 5.47
C GLY A 268 -1.44 -22.19 5.16
N ARG A 269 -1.01 -21.47 6.20
CA ARG A 269 -0.12 -20.31 6.10
C ARG A 269 1.31 -20.64 6.53
N TYR A 270 2.29 -20.08 5.82
CA TYR A 270 3.70 -20.09 6.20
C TYR A 270 4.06 -18.69 6.70
N ILE A 271 3.98 -18.47 8.01
CA ILE A 271 4.26 -17.17 8.63
C ILE A 271 5.47 -17.31 9.54
N PHE A 272 6.44 -16.42 9.41
CA PHE A 272 7.66 -16.47 10.20
C PHE A 272 8.11 -15.07 10.59
N THR A 273 8.95 -15.03 11.61
CA THR A 273 9.63 -13.85 12.15
C THR A 273 11.05 -14.28 12.47
N TRP A 274 11.86 -13.36 12.98
CA TRP A 274 13.05 -13.73 13.72
C TRP A 274 13.01 -13.13 15.13
N LEU A 275 13.75 -13.73 16.05
CA LEU A 275 13.96 -13.22 17.41
C LEU A 275 15.45 -13.16 17.69
N ASP A 276 15.90 -11.99 18.09
CA ASP A 276 17.29 -11.67 18.43
C ASP A 276 17.58 -12.10 19.87
N THR A 277 17.80 -13.40 20.04
CA THR A 277 17.79 -14.03 21.38
C THR A 277 19.13 -13.93 22.09
N ASP A 278 20.22 -13.81 21.33
CA ASP A 278 21.57 -13.60 21.85
C ASP A 278 21.98 -12.11 21.92
N ARG A 279 21.18 -11.21 21.31
CA ARG A 279 21.29 -9.75 21.38
C ARG A 279 22.51 -9.19 20.67
N ASP A 280 22.96 -9.85 19.61
CA ASP A 280 23.99 -9.31 18.73
C ASP A 280 23.41 -8.39 17.64
N GLY A 281 22.08 -8.38 17.48
CA GLY A 281 21.39 -7.56 16.48
C GLY A 281 21.48 -8.10 15.05
N VAL A 282 22.19 -9.20 14.84
CA VAL A 282 22.43 -9.87 13.55
C VAL A 282 21.42 -11.00 13.42
N VAL A 283 20.97 -11.28 12.19
CA VAL A 283 20.16 -12.48 11.95
C VAL A 283 21.12 -13.67 11.79
N ALA A 284 21.00 -14.66 12.67
CA ALA A 284 21.85 -15.85 12.60
C ALA A 284 21.81 -16.55 11.22
N THR A 285 22.98 -16.65 10.58
CA THR A 285 23.10 -17.18 9.21
C THR A 285 22.78 -18.67 9.08
N ASP A 286 22.77 -19.42 10.19
CA ASP A 286 22.36 -20.82 10.29
C ASP A 286 20.84 -21.01 10.43
N GLY A 287 20.08 -19.91 10.50
CA GLY A 287 18.62 -19.89 10.64
C GLY A 287 18.12 -20.21 12.04
N SER A 288 18.98 -20.25 13.06
CA SER A 288 18.58 -20.56 14.44
C SER A 288 17.64 -19.53 15.07
N GLU A 289 17.65 -18.30 14.56
CA GLU A 289 16.82 -17.20 15.03
C GLU A 289 15.57 -16.95 14.18
N GLU A 290 15.49 -17.53 12.98
CA GLU A 290 14.29 -17.49 12.15
C GLU A 290 13.29 -18.52 12.66
N LEU A 291 12.15 -18.04 13.15
CA LEU A 291 11.17 -18.86 13.85
C LEU A 291 9.80 -18.72 13.20
N ALA A 292 9.06 -19.84 13.15
CA ALA A 292 7.67 -19.81 12.76
C ALA A 292 6.88 -18.92 13.74
N PHE A 293 5.97 -18.11 13.22
CA PHE A 293 5.10 -17.27 14.05
C PHE A 293 3.93 -18.11 14.58
N THR A 294 4.15 -18.96 15.58
CA THR A 294 3.14 -19.86 16.17
C THR A 294 3.13 -19.75 17.69
N THR A 295 2.07 -20.23 18.34
CA THR A 295 1.93 -20.22 19.80
C THR A 295 3.11 -20.90 20.51
N SER A 296 3.67 -21.96 19.91
CA SER A 296 4.87 -22.63 20.43
C SER A 296 6.10 -21.73 20.54
N THR A 297 6.22 -20.73 19.65
CA THR A 297 7.33 -19.78 19.60
C THR A 297 7.22 -18.73 20.68
N PHE A 298 6.00 -18.29 21.01
CA PHE A 298 5.71 -17.27 22.03
C PHE A 298 5.18 -17.89 23.32
N ASN A 299 5.95 -18.84 23.85
CA ASN A 299 5.63 -19.48 25.13
C ASN A 299 6.00 -18.59 26.32
N ASN A 300 5.78 -19.08 27.54
CA ASN A 300 6.16 -18.42 28.81
C ASN A 300 7.59 -17.82 28.91
N SER A 301 8.53 -18.16 28.02
CA SER A 301 9.89 -17.60 28.02
C SER A 301 10.11 -16.49 27.00
N THR A 302 9.22 -16.34 26.01
CA THR A 302 9.43 -15.52 24.81
C THR A 302 8.22 -14.66 24.45
N PHE A 303 7.09 -14.78 25.15
CA PHE A 303 5.92 -13.95 24.90
C PHE A 303 6.14 -12.45 25.14
N GLY A 304 7.20 -12.06 25.87
CA GLY A 304 7.59 -10.66 26.06
C GLY A 304 7.89 -9.93 24.74
N TRP A 305 8.26 -10.67 23.68
CA TRP A 305 8.52 -10.11 22.36
C TRP A 305 7.30 -9.49 21.66
N ILE A 306 6.08 -9.84 22.06
CA ILE A 306 4.83 -9.30 21.50
C ILE A 306 4.11 -8.34 22.46
N ASP A 307 4.79 -7.93 23.55
CA ASP A 307 4.33 -6.89 24.48
C ASP A 307 2.96 -7.12 25.14
N VAL A 308 2.64 -8.37 25.50
CA VAL A 308 1.34 -8.75 26.10
C VAL A 308 1.42 -9.05 27.60
N TRP A 309 2.54 -8.72 28.27
CA TRP A 309 2.70 -9.03 29.69
C TRP A 309 1.91 -8.06 30.58
N ASP A 310 1.15 -8.61 31.53
CA ASP A 310 0.33 -7.84 32.49
C ASP A 310 1.15 -7.22 33.64
N GLY A 311 2.48 -7.42 33.65
CA GLY A 311 3.38 -6.96 34.72
C GLY A 311 3.32 -7.78 36.01
N ILE A 312 2.56 -8.88 36.04
CA ILE A 312 2.29 -9.66 37.27
C ILE A 312 2.46 -11.16 37.03
N THR A 313 1.84 -11.69 35.99
CA THR A 313 1.67 -13.12 35.74
C THR A 313 2.45 -13.54 34.50
N LYS A 314 3.43 -14.44 34.69
CA LYS A 314 4.18 -15.02 33.58
C LYS A 314 3.39 -16.19 32.97
N ASN A 315 2.40 -15.88 32.14
CA ASN A 315 1.62 -16.85 31.37
C ASN A 315 1.45 -16.39 29.92
N ASP A 316 1.40 -17.33 28.99
CA ASP A 316 1.28 -17.14 27.55
C ASP A 316 -0.16 -17.20 27.03
N THR A 317 -1.19 -17.14 27.90
CA THR A 317 -2.58 -17.28 27.46
C THR A 317 -3.03 -16.15 26.55
N GLU A 318 -2.65 -14.91 26.85
CA GLU A 318 -2.96 -13.77 25.99
C GLU A 318 -2.09 -13.76 24.72
N ALA A 319 -0.84 -14.22 24.84
CA ALA A 319 0.05 -14.42 23.71
C ALA A 319 -0.52 -15.42 22.70
N ASP A 320 -1.05 -16.54 23.18
CA ASP A 320 -1.67 -17.56 22.34
C ASP A 320 -2.87 -17.01 21.57
N LYS A 321 -3.71 -16.20 22.21
CA LYS A 321 -4.84 -15.54 21.53
C LYS A 321 -4.36 -14.55 20.49
N LEU A 322 -3.42 -13.66 20.84
CA LEU A 322 -2.89 -12.66 19.91
C LEU A 322 -2.24 -13.33 18.70
N VAL A 323 -1.38 -14.33 18.92
CA VAL A 323 -0.74 -15.08 17.83
C VAL A 323 -1.79 -15.74 16.94
N ASN A 324 -2.77 -16.45 17.50
CA ASN A 324 -3.83 -17.07 16.69
C ASN A 324 -4.67 -16.02 15.94
N TYR A 325 -4.95 -14.87 16.53
CA TYR A 325 -5.64 -13.75 15.90
C TYR A 325 -4.87 -13.20 14.70
N ILE A 326 -3.58 -12.88 14.87
CA ILE A 326 -2.72 -12.39 13.79
C ILE A 326 -2.58 -13.43 12.67
N ARG A 327 -2.51 -14.72 13.01
CA ARG A 327 -2.52 -15.80 12.02
C ARG A 327 -3.84 -15.93 11.26
N GLY A 328 -4.94 -15.38 11.79
CA GLY A 328 -6.24 -15.26 11.10
C GLY A 328 -7.39 -16.05 11.73
N GLN A 329 -7.29 -16.42 13.01
CA GLN A 329 -8.39 -17.01 13.78
C GLN A 329 -9.05 -15.95 14.67
N GLU A 330 -10.33 -15.65 14.45
CA GLU A 330 -11.09 -14.72 15.28
C GLU A 330 -11.10 -15.11 16.76
N GLN A 331 -10.99 -14.11 17.63
CA GLN A 331 -11.01 -14.26 19.08
C GLN A 331 -12.15 -13.42 19.66
N THR A 332 -12.78 -13.92 20.72
CA THR A 332 -13.81 -13.14 21.44
C THR A 332 -13.16 -11.99 22.21
N GLY A 333 -13.70 -10.78 22.05
CA GLY A 333 -13.19 -9.56 22.69
C GLY A 333 -12.02 -8.92 21.96
N TYR A 334 -11.74 -9.35 20.73
CA TYR A 334 -10.86 -8.66 19.80
C TYR A 334 -11.68 -8.04 18.68
N ARG A 335 -11.07 -7.09 17.97
CA ARG A 335 -11.58 -6.51 16.73
C ARG A 335 -12.15 -7.57 15.78
N ASN A 336 -13.36 -7.33 15.29
CA ASN A 336 -14.02 -8.20 14.33
C ASN A 336 -13.46 -7.99 12.90
N ARG A 337 -13.16 -9.09 12.21
CA ARG A 337 -12.80 -9.10 10.78
C ARG A 337 -13.74 -9.96 9.94
N THR A 338 -14.88 -10.33 10.49
CA THR A 338 -15.87 -11.19 9.83
C THR A 338 -16.93 -10.33 9.15
N VAL A 339 -17.15 -10.54 7.85
CA VAL A 339 -18.19 -9.86 7.06
C VAL A 339 -18.55 -10.71 5.84
N ASP A 340 -19.82 -10.71 5.43
CA ASP A 340 -20.24 -11.17 4.09
C ASP A 340 -19.85 -10.10 3.05
N TYR A 341 -18.66 -10.25 2.48
CA TYR A 341 -18.05 -9.21 1.66
C TYR A 341 -18.73 -9.08 0.30
N ASN A 342 -19.10 -10.21 -0.30
CA ASN A 342 -19.65 -10.29 -1.66
C ASN A 342 -21.19 -10.29 -1.69
N ALA A 343 -21.83 -10.22 -0.52
CA ALA A 343 -23.29 -10.26 -0.34
C ALA A 343 -23.94 -11.56 -0.86
N ASP A 344 -23.23 -12.69 -0.78
CA ASP A 344 -23.73 -14.00 -1.20
C ASP A 344 -24.49 -14.75 -0.09
N GLY A 345 -24.49 -14.21 1.13
CA GLY A 345 -25.11 -14.79 2.32
C GLY A 345 -24.17 -15.65 3.17
N SER A 346 -22.91 -15.80 2.77
CA SER A 346 -21.83 -16.45 3.53
C SER A 346 -20.92 -15.39 4.13
N VAL A 347 -20.43 -15.61 5.34
CA VAL A 347 -19.48 -14.69 5.97
C VAL A 347 -18.04 -15.15 5.72
N GLU A 348 -17.17 -14.21 5.41
CA GLU A 348 -15.73 -14.41 5.30
C GLU A 348 -15.00 -13.78 6.48
N ILE A 349 -13.89 -14.40 6.89
CA ILE A 349 -12.93 -13.75 7.79
C ILE A 349 -11.88 -13.09 6.92
N ILE A 350 -11.87 -11.76 6.88
CA ILE A 350 -10.95 -10.98 6.05
C ILE A 350 -9.60 -10.86 6.77
N ARG A 351 -8.63 -11.63 6.29
CA ARG A 351 -7.32 -11.77 6.94
C ARG A 351 -6.25 -10.82 6.42
N LEU A 352 -6.42 -10.30 5.21
CA LEU A 352 -5.49 -9.35 4.60
C LEU A 352 -5.79 -7.96 5.15
N GLY A 353 -4.82 -7.36 5.82
CA GLY A 353 -4.89 -5.97 6.28
C GLY A 353 -4.88 -5.00 5.11
N ASP A 354 -5.32 -3.77 5.36
CA ASP A 354 -5.28 -2.71 4.36
C ASP A 354 -3.87 -2.47 3.82
N ILE A 355 -3.79 -2.20 2.52
CA ILE A 355 -2.56 -1.83 1.82
C ILE A 355 -2.77 -0.39 1.38
N VAL A 356 -2.01 0.58 1.92
CA VAL A 356 -2.22 2.02 1.69
C VAL A 356 -1.14 2.63 0.78
N HIS A 357 0.14 2.45 1.12
CA HIS A 357 1.24 3.00 0.32
C HIS A 357 2.17 1.93 -0.26
N SER A 358 2.04 0.68 0.18
CA SER A 358 2.84 -0.42 -0.34
C SER A 358 2.32 -0.82 -1.72
N THR A 359 2.83 -0.16 -2.75
CA THR A 359 2.57 -0.59 -4.13
C THR A 359 3.10 -2.01 -4.31
N PRO A 360 2.30 -2.97 -4.81
CA PRO A 360 2.77 -4.32 -5.05
C PRO A 360 4.02 -4.33 -5.96
N THR A 361 5.00 -5.16 -5.65
CA THR A 361 6.20 -5.36 -6.47
C THR A 361 6.26 -6.79 -6.92
N VAL A 362 6.46 -7.00 -8.22
CA VAL A 362 6.49 -8.34 -8.80
C VAL A 362 7.89 -8.69 -9.23
N GLU A 363 8.33 -9.84 -8.76
CA GLU A 363 9.59 -10.43 -9.15
C GLU A 363 9.35 -11.70 -9.98
N GLY A 364 10.06 -11.84 -11.08
CA GLY A 364 9.87 -12.89 -12.06
C GLY A 364 11.17 -13.18 -12.78
N THR A 365 11.17 -13.22 -14.11
CA THR A 365 12.41 -13.35 -14.89
C THR A 365 13.41 -12.22 -14.56
N PRO A 366 14.71 -12.53 -14.34
CA PRO A 366 15.74 -11.52 -14.07
C PRO A 366 15.76 -10.40 -15.12
N ARG A 367 15.53 -9.18 -14.65
CA ARG A 367 15.44 -7.97 -15.50
C ARG A 367 16.75 -7.22 -15.62
N GLY A 368 17.68 -7.43 -14.68
CA GLY A 368 19.03 -6.91 -14.77
C GLY A 368 19.67 -7.41 -16.06
N ALA A 369 20.42 -6.57 -16.76
CA ALA A 369 21.10 -6.93 -18.01
C ALA A 369 22.61 -6.74 -17.88
N PHE A 370 23.16 -7.12 -16.73
CA PHE A 370 24.58 -6.95 -16.41
C PHE A 370 25.50 -7.71 -17.39
N ASP A 371 25.05 -8.84 -17.93
CA ASP A 371 25.73 -9.57 -19.01
C ASP A 371 25.84 -8.77 -20.33
N LEU A 372 24.87 -7.89 -20.62
CA LEU A 372 24.78 -7.16 -21.89
C LEU A 372 25.20 -5.68 -21.78
N LEU A 373 24.82 -5.02 -20.68
CA LEU A 373 25.07 -3.61 -20.43
C LEU A 373 26.47 -3.41 -19.85
N THR A 374 26.82 -4.21 -18.84
CA THR A 374 28.07 -4.05 -18.09
C THR A 374 29.11 -5.12 -18.43
N LEU A 375 28.75 -6.07 -19.31
CA LEU A 375 29.61 -7.16 -19.81
C LEU A 375 30.11 -8.13 -18.71
N ASP A 376 29.35 -8.30 -17.62
CA ASP A 376 29.62 -9.33 -16.61
C ASP A 376 29.10 -10.70 -17.08
N ASP A 377 29.98 -11.50 -17.68
CA ASP A 377 29.66 -12.84 -18.17
C ASP A 377 29.04 -13.76 -17.10
N SER A 378 29.33 -13.55 -15.80
CA SER A 378 28.82 -14.43 -14.73
C SER A 378 27.32 -14.27 -14.50
N TYR A 379 26.74 -13.13 -14.87
CA TYR A 379 25.29 -12.90 -14.78
C TYR A 379 24.51 -13.77 -15.80
N THR A 380 25.14 -14.18 -16.90
CA THR A 380 24.52 -15.04 -17.92
C THR A 380 24.01 -16.36 -17.31
N ALA A 381 24.77 -16.95 -16.39
CA ALA A 381 24.39 -18.19 -15.72
C ALA A 381 23.17 -17.99 -14.81
N PHE A 382 23.14 -16.89 -14.07
CA PHE A 382 22.02 -16.49 -13.21
C PHE A 382 20.74 -16.27 -14.02
N ARG A 383 20.82 -15.43 -15.05
CA ARG A 383 19.69 -15.16 -15.95
C ARG A 383 19.18 -16.43 -16.62
N ALA A 384 20.08 -17.32 -17.07
CA ALA A 384 19.67 -18.58 -17.70
C ALA A 384 18.96 -19.52 -16.71
N LYS A 385 19.42 -19.59 -15.46
CA LYS A 385 18.79 -20.42 -14.41
C LYS A 385 17.38 -19.91 -14.08
N TYR A 386 17.23 -18.60 -13.87
CA TYR A 386 15.97 -18.00 -13.41
C TYR A 386 15.11 -17.45 -14.55
N LEU A 387 15.40 -17.82 -15.81
CA LEU A 387 14.66 -17.36 -16.99
C LEU A 387 13.15 -17.58 -16.84
N ASN A 388 12.76 -18.74 -16.29
CA ASN A 388 11.37 -19.13 -16.08
C ASN A 388 11.00 -19.14 -14.58
N ARG A 389 11.59 -18.25 -13.77
CA ARG A 389 11.24 -18.12 -12.35
C ARG A 389 9.76 -17.78 -12.20
N ARG A 390 9.11 -18.37 -11.20
CA ARG A 390 7.72 -18.07 -10.82
C ARG A 390 7.57 -16.57 -10.57
N ASN A 391 6.50 -15.97 -11.07
CA ASN A 391 6.18 -14.59 -10.70
C ASN A 391 5.61 -14.58 -9.28
N VAL A 392 6.23 -13.80 -8.40
CA VAL A 392 5.77 -13.61 -7.02
C VAL A 392 5.48 -12.13 -6.79
N VAL A 393 4.32 -11.85 -6.21
CA VAL A 393 3.85 -10.50 -5.90
C VAL A 393 4.10 -10.23 -4.42
N TYR A 394 4.99 -9.28 -4.13
CA TYR A 394 5.33 -8.86 -2.78
C TYR A 394 4.60 -7.56 -2.43
N VAL A 395 3.99 -7.53 -1.24
CA VAL A 395 3.31 -6.34 -0.74
C VAL A 395 3.35 -6.29 0.78
N GLY A 396 3.60 -5.11 1.33
CA GLY A 396 3.43 -4.85 2.76
C GLY A 396 1.96 -4.52 3.06
N ALA A 397 1.44 -5.09 4.13
CA ALA A 397 0.09 -4.81 4.61
C ALA A 397 0.10 -4.30 6.06
N ASN A 398 -0.94 -3.54 6.42
CA ASN A 398 -1.12 -2.99 7.75
C ASN A 398 -1.76 -3.98 8.74
N ASP A 399 -1.62 -5.29 8.48
CA ASP A 399 -1.82 -6.38 9.43
C ASP A 399 -0.49 -6.83 10.09
N GLY A 400 0.60 -6.11 9.84
CA GLY A 400 1.93 -6.38 10.40
C GLY A 400 2.87 -7.14 9.47
N MET A 401 2.40 -7.57 8.30
CA MET A 401 3.11 -8.55 7.47
C MET A 401 3.59 -7.99 6.13
N LEU A 402 4.74 -8.48 5.69
CA LEU A 402 5.12 -8.54 4.27
C LEU A 402 4.58 -9.86 3.71
N HIS A 403 3.72 -9.79 2.69
CA HIS A 403 3.15 -10.96 2.03
C HIS A 403 3.82 -11.24 0.69
N ALA A 404 3.91 -12.53 0.35
CA ALA A 404 4.30 -13.03 -0.97
C ALA A 404 3.18 -13.88 -1.57
N PHE A 405 2.57 -13.38 -2.64
CA PHE A 405 1.47 -14.07 -3.35
C PHE A 405 1.95 -14.70 -4.65
N ASN A 406 1.43 -15.90 -4.96
CA ASN A 406 1.73 -16.59 -6.19
C ASN A 406 1.09 -15.88 -7.40
N GLY A 407 1.90 -15.26 -8.24
CA GLY A 407 1.48 -14.70 -9.54
C GLY A 407 1.49 -15.72 -10.67
N GLY A 408 2.01 -16.94 -10.45
CA GLY A 408 2.07 -18.01 -11.44
C GLY A 408 3.15 -17.80 -12.51
N PHE A 409 3.04 -18.56 -13.59
CA PHE A 409 3.94 -18.54 -14.74
C PHE A 409 3.16 -18.10 -15.97
N PHE A 410 3.53 -16.96 -16.54
CA PHE A 410 2.87 -16.47 -17.74
C PHE A 410 3.33 -17.28 -18.97
N ASP A 411 2.39 -17.92 -19.65
CA ASP A 411 2.63 -18.58 -20.93
C ASP A 411 2.15 -17.69 -22.08
N VAL A 412 3.10 -17.14 -22.84
CA VAL A 412 2.85 -16.29 -24.00
C VAL A 412 2.06 -16.99 -25.11
N THR A 413 2.18 -18.32 -25.23
CA THR A 413 1.54 -19.09 -26.30
C THR A 413 0.05 -19.24 -26.05
N ASP A 414 -0.30 -19.48 -24.78
CA ASP A 414 -1.68 -19.67 -24.34
C ASP A 414 -2.31 -18.36 -23.84
N SER A 415 -1.53 -17.29 -23.67
CA SER A 415 -1.94 -16.03 -23.01
C SER A 415 -2.58 -16.26 -21.64
N ALA A 416 -2.01 -17.20 -20.87
CA ALA A 416 -2.59 -17.69 -19.62
C ALA A 416 -1.54 -17.79 -18.50
N PHE A 417 -2.02 -17.73 -17.25
CA PHE A 417 -1.17 -17.98 -16.08
C PHE A 417 -1.26 -19.45 -15.67
N LYS A 418 -0.12 -20.13 -15.67
CA LYS A 418 0.02 -21.52 -15.19
C LYS A 418 0.44 -21.51 -13.73
N THR A 419 -0.05 -22.48 -12.96
CA THR A 419 0.31 -22.69 -11.55
C THR A 419 1.64 -23.44 -11.37
N LYS A 420 2.11 -24.08 -12.44
CA LYS A 420 3.32 -24.92 -12.51
C LYS A 420 3.88 -25.00 -13.94
N LEU A 421 5.21 -25.09 -14.10
CA LEU A 421 5.85 -25.32 -15.41
C LEU A 421 6.44 -26.73 -15.55
N THR A 422 7.25 -27.15 -14.58
CA THR A 422 8.04 -28.38 -14.62
C THR A 422 7.91 -29.18 -13.32
N THR A 423 8.81 -28.99 -12.37
CA THR A 423 8.90 -29.73 -11.10
C THR A 423 8.42 -28.92 -9.90
N GLU A 424 8.09 -27.65 -10.11
CA GLU A 424 7.65 -26.73 -9.05
C GLU A 424 6.37 -27.23 -8.38
N ILE A 425 6.12 -26.74 -7.16
CA ILE A 425 4.90 -27.06 -6.44
C ILE A 425 3.75 -26.29 -7.10
N GLU A 426 2.60 -26.95 -7.22
CA GLU A 426 1.41 -26.34 -7.79
C GLU A 426 0.70 -25.52 -6.71
N HIS A 427 0.87 -24.21 -6.77
CA HIS A 427 0.20 -23.24 -5.90
C HIS A 427 -0.97 -22.59 -6.68
N PRO A 428 -2.16 -22.41 -6.07
CA PRO A 428 -3.23 -21.63 -6.68
C PRO A 428 -2.78 -20.19 -6.96
N LEU A 429 -3.32 -19.55 -8.00
CA LEU A 429 -3.03 -18.15 -8.29
C LEU A 429 -3.57 -17.25 -7.18
N GLY A 430 -2.82 -16.21 -6.82
CA GLY A 430 -3.15 -15.29 -5.74
C GLY A 430 -3.01 -15.87 -4.33
N SER A 431 -2.53 -17.10 -4.17
CA SER A 431 -2.39 -17.72 -2.86
C SER A 431 -1.10 -17.30 -2.14
N GLU A 432 -1.13 -17.24 -0.81
CA GLU A 432 -0.02 -16.78 0.03
C GLU A 432 1.08 -17.86 0.15
N LEU A 433 2.20 -17.65 -0.57
CA LEU A 433 3.38 -18.51 -0.50
C LEU A 433 4.05 -18.43 0.87
N TRP A 434 4.14 -17.21 1.41
CA TRP A 434 4.62 -16.95 2.76
C TRP A 434 4.24 -15.52 3.20
N ALA A 435 4.31 -15.28 4.51
CA ALA A 435 4.28 -13.96 5.10
C ALA A 435 5.38 -13.82 6.15
N TYR A 436 5.96 -12.61 6.25
CA TYR A 436 7.01 -12.28 7.21
C TYR A 436 6.55 -11.14 8.11
N ILE A 437 6.73 -11.33 9.42
CA ILE A 437 6.50 -10.29 10.43
C ILE A 437 7.86 -9.77 10.89
N PRO A 438 8.16 -8.48 10.71
CA PRO A 438 9.40 -7.88 11.21
C PRO A 438 9.48 -7.94 12.74
N LYS A 439 10.66 -8.21 13.30
CA LYS A 439 10.91 -8.25 14.76
C LYS A 439 10.49 -6.93 15.40
N ASN A 440 10.81 -5.80 14.75
CA ASN A 440 10.48 -4.47 15.27
C ASN A 440 8.98 -4.16 15.27
N LEU A 441 8.12 -4.97 14.63
CA LEU A 441 6.67 -4.80 14.67
C LEU A 441 5.97 -5.74 15.65
N LEU A 442 6.65 -6.71 16.25
CA LEU A 442 6.02 -7.73 17.10
C LEU A 442 5.21 -7.14 18.25
N GLY A 443 5.76 -6.18 19.00
CA GLY A 443 5.04 -5.49 20.07
C GLY A 443 3.91 -4.56 19.60
N HIS A 444 3.89 -4.18 18.32
CA HIS A 444 2.84 -3.32 17.75
C HIS A 444 1.60 -4.14 17.35
N LEU A 445 1.71 -5.48 17.24
CA LEU A 445 0.62 -6.35 16.82
C LEU A 445 -0.57 -6.34 17.80
N GLN A 446 -0.32 -6.05 19.08
CA GLN A 446 -1.37 -5.97 20.10
C GLN A 446 -2.46 -4.95 19.73
N TRP A 447 -2.13 -3.89 18.99
CA TRP A 447 -3.12 -2.87 18.60
C TRP A 447 -4.14 -3.41 17.60
N LEU A 448 -3.76 -4.35 16.73
CA LEU A 448 -4.70 -4.96 15.77
C LEU A 448 -5.82 -5.75 16.43
N ALA A 449 -5.61 -6.17 17.69
CA ALA A 449 -6.59 -6.88 18.48
C ALA A 449 -7.58 -5.95 19.18
N ASP A 450 -7.27 -4.65 19.34
CA ASP A 450 -8.12 -3.68 20.03
C ASP A 450 -9.47 -3.52 19.32
N GLU A 451 -10.58 -3.71 20.04
CA GLU A 451 -11.95 -3.54 19.51
C GLU A 451 -12.19 -2.14 18.93
N ASP A 452 -11.55 -1.11 19.52
CA ASP A 452 -11.62 0.28 19.08
C ASP A 452 -10.46 0.68 18.14
N TYR A 453 -9.81 -0.29 17.47
CA TYR A 453 -8.65 -0.06 16.62
C TYR A 453 -8.87 1.09 15.63
N THR A 454 -8.11 2.16 15.85
CA THR A 454 -7.87 3.19 14.85
C THR A 454 -6.64 2.79 14.03
N HIS A 455 -6.68 3.05 12.72
CA HIS A 455 -5.59 2.69 11.80
C HIS A 455 -4.20 3.03 12.32
N ALA A 456 -3.32 2.03 12.30
CA ALA A 456 -1.89 2.16 12.49
C ALA A 456 -1.16 1.65 11.23
N PHE A 457 -0.06 2.31 10.89
CA PHE A 457 0.82 1.83 9.83
C PHE A 457 1.72 0.71 10.35
N TYR A 458 1.94 -0.31 9.54
CA TYR A 458 2.88 -1.41 9.83
C TYR A 458 3.92 -1.51 8.70
N VAL A 459 3.78 -2.48 7.79
CA VAL A 459 4.67 -2.61 6.62
C VAL A 459 4.02 -1.87 5.45
N ASP A 460 4.44 -0.64 5.21
CA ASP A 460 3.70 0.26 4.30
C ASP A 460 4.56 0.84 3.15
N GLN A 461 5.87 0.59 3.13
CA GLN A 461 6.68 1.03 1.99
C GLN A 461 6.52 0.07 0.79
N LYS A 462 6.67 0.59 -0.43
CA LYS A 462 6.82 -0.22 -1.64
C LYS A 462 8.07 -1.12 -1.51
N PRO A 463 7.97 -2.45 -1.68
CA PRO A 463 9.14 -3.32 -1.70
C PRO A 463 10.05 -3.00 -2.90
N LEU A 464 11.35 -2.94 -2.67
CA LEU A 464 12.40 -2.84 -3.69
C LEU A 464 12.96 -4.23 -3.93
N THR A 465 12.94 -4.70 -5.19
CA THR A 465 13.67 -5.92 -5.58
C THR A 465 14.80 -5.58 -6.54
N LEU A 466 15.93 -6.25 -6.39
CA LEU A 466 17.12 -6.04 -7.22
C LEU A 466 17.99 -7.30 -7.24
N ASP A 467 18.57 -7.60 -8.41
CA ASP A 467 19.65 -8.57 -8.53
C ASP A 467 20.98 -7.96 -8.05
N VAL A 468 21.68 -8.67 -7.17
CA VAL A 468 22.93 -8.25 -6.54
C VAL A 468 23.96 -9.38 -6.57
N LYS A 469 25.25 -9.02 -6.60
CA LYS A 469 26.36 -9.97 -6.61
C LYS A 469 27.09 -10.01 -5.26
N ILE A 470 26.40 -10.49 -4.23
CA ILE A 470 26.88 -10.49 -2.83
C ILE A 470 27.05 -11.89 -2.26
N PHE A 471 26.47 -12.91 -2.90
CA PHE A 471 26.38 -14.26 -2.37
C PHE A 471 27.65 -15.07 -2.68
N ASP A 472 27.77 -16.23 -2.05
CA ASP A 472 28.75 -17.22 -2.46
C ASP A 472 28.25 -17.96 -3.71
N ASP A 473 29.18 -18.38 -4.58
CA ASP A 473 28.83 -19.12 -5.78
C ASP A 473 28.33 -20.52 -5.42
N ASP A 474 27.02 -20.73 -5.57
CA ASP A 474 26.35 -21.99 -5.27
C ASP A 474 25.25 -22.31 -6.31
N THR A 475 24.48 -23.38 -6.05
CA THR A 475 23.41 -23.78 -6.98
C THR A 475 22.31 -22.74 -7.09
N THR A 476 21.94 -22.09 -6.00
CA THR A 476 20.93 -21.02 -5.88
C THR A 476 21.47 -19.70 -6.42
N HIS A 477 22.75 -19.41 -6.15
CA HIS A 477 23.41 -18.14 -6.47
C HIS A 477 24.55 -18.32 -7.48
N PRO A 478 24.29 -18.74 -8.73
CA PRO A 478 25.34 -18.97 -9.71
C PRO A 478 26.14 -17.69 -10.01
N GLY A 479 27.45 -17.77 -9.85
CA GLY A 479 28.36 -16.64 -10.00
C GLY A 479 28.26 -15.61 -8.85
N GLY A 480 27.65 -15.98 -7.72
CA GLY A 480 27.41 -15.12 -6.55
C GLY A 480 26.24 -14.15 -6.72
N TRP A 481 25.44 -14.31 -7.79
CA TRP A 481 24.27 -13.49 -8.07
C TRP A 481 23.02 -14.03 -7.37
N GLY A 482 22.21 -13.13 -6.81
CA GLY A 482 20.92 -13.43 -6.22
C GLY A 482 19.99 -12.22 -6.29
N THR A 483 18.71 -12.41 -5.98
CA THR A 483 17.71 -11.34 -5.92
C THR A 483 17.37 -11.06 -4.46
N ILE A 484 17.59 -9.82 -4.03
CA ILE A 484 17.17 -9.36 -2.70
C ILE A 484 15.87 -8.57 -2.77
N LEU A 485 15.14 -8.57 -1.66
CA LEU A 485 14.00 -7.70 -1.37
C LEU A 485 14.35 -6.79 -0.20
N VAL A 486 14.06 -5.49 -0.34
CA VAL A 486 14.16 -4.51 0.74
C VAL A 486 12.81 -3.83 0.92
N VAL A 487 12.30 -3.79 2.15
CA VAL A 487 11.05 -3.09 2.46
C VAL A 487 11.16 -2.34 3.79
N GLY A 488 10.74 -1.08 3.80
CA GLY A 488 10.59 -0.28 5.00
C GLY A 488 9.15 -0.30 5.55
N MET A 489 9.02 0.14 6.80
CA MET A 489 7.72 0.30 7.48
C MET A 489 7.07 1.67 7.21
N ARG A 490 7.80 2.59 6.55
CA ARG A 490 7.39 3.97 6.28
C ARG A 490 7.06 4.73 7.58
N LEU A 491 5.79 4.91 7.92
CA LEU A 491 5.35 5.52 9.19
C LEU A 491 5.04 4.46 10.27
N GLY A 492 5.11 3.18 9.93
CA GLY A 492 4.92 2.08 10.86
C GLY A 492 6.14 1.78 11.71
N GLY A 493 5.91 1.02 12.78
CA GLY A 493 6.91 0.75 13.83
C GLY A 493 7.25 1.99 14.68
N GLY A 494 6.37 3.00 14.70
CA GLY A 494 6.55 4.22 15.49
C GLY A 494 5.56 4.32 16.64
N HIS A 495 5.99 4.89 17.77
CA HIS A 495 5.16 5.25 18.93
C HIS A 495 5.55 6.66 19.44
N ASP A 496 4.84 7.20 20.45
CA ASP A 496 5.37 8.32 21.23
C ASP A 496 6.80 7.94 21.70
N ASN A 497 7.79 8.82 21.47
CA ASN A 497 9.22 8.53 21.69
C ASN A 497 9.95 7.63 20.68
N ASN A 498 9.34 7.37 19.50
CA ASN A 498 9.98 6.72 18.35
C ASN A 498 10.24 5.21 18.46
N GLY A 499 9.41 4.49 19.21
CA GLY A 499 9.43 3.03 19.30
C GLY A 499 8.78 2.49 20.57
N ILE A 500 8.73 1.16 20.71
CA ILE A 500 8.25 0.44 21.90
C ILE A 500 9.43 -0.28 22.53
N VAL A 501 9.63 -0.12 23.85
CA VAL A 501 10.60 -0.90 24.61
C VAL A 501 9.93 -2.19 25.07
N LEU A 502 10.40 -3.33 24.57
CA LEU A 502 9.88 -4.64 24.91
C LEU A 502 10.66 -5.24 26.09
N ASP A 503 9.94 -5.71 27.09
CA ASP A 503 10.46 -6.54 28.18
C ASP A 503 10.47 -8.00 27.72
N THR A 504 11.57 -8.44 27.08
CA THR A 504 11.59 -9.74 26.39
C THR A 504 11.58 -10.92 27.35
N ALA A 505 12.07 -10.76 28.58
CA ALA A 505 12.04 -11.79 29.63
C ALA A 505 10.77 -11.73 30.50
N ALA A 506 9.95 -10.69 30.37
CA ALA A 506 8.76 -10.44 31.19
C ALA A 506 9.09 -10.43 32.69
N ASP A 507 10.07 -9.63 33.10
CA ASP A 507 10.51 -9.52 34.50
C ASP A 507 10.57 -8.08 35.06
N GLY A 508 10.24 -7.08 34.24
CA GLY A 508 10.05 -5.67 34.56
C GLY A 508 11.03 -4.79 33.81
N LEU A 509 10.54 -3.71 33.18
CA LEU A 509 11.40 -2.75 32.46
C LEU A 509 12.41 -2.03 33.37
N GLY A 510 13.64 -1.91 32.88
CA GLY A 510 14.67 -1.04 33.41
C GLY A 510 15.37 -1.51 34.69
N GLY A 511 16.28 -0.69 35.20
CA GLY A 511 16.97 -0.97 36.47
C GLY A 511 17.84 -2.23 36.41
N ALA A 512 17.59 -3.19 37.31
CA ALA A 512 18.35 -4.45 37.36
C ALA A 512 17.99 -5.43 36.23
N ASN A 513 16.89 -5.16 35.53
CA ASN A 513 16.31 -5.99 34.47
C ASN A 513 16.54 -5.40 33.06
N ALA A 514 17.19 -4.23 32.95
CA ALA A 514 17.39 -3.56 31.67
C ALA A 514 18.22 -4.35 30.64
N ALA A 515 18.74 -5.53 31.00
CA ALA A 515 19.56 -6.34 30.11
C ALA A 515 18.74 -6.88 28.93
N ASP A 516 17.46 -7.21 29.15
CA ASP A 516 16.56 -7.80 28.16
C ASP A 516 15.54 -6.86 27.54
N ASP A 517 15.60 -5.58 27.91
CA ASP A 517 14.82 -4.52 27.30
C ASP A 517 15.30 -4.26 25.87
N VAL A 518 14.44 -4.50 24.88
CA VAL A 518 14.74 -4.28 23.45
C VAL A 518 13.89 -3.15 22.91
N LEU A 519 14.53 -2.08 22.42
CA LEU A 519 13.82 -1.01 21.72
C LEU A 519 13.48 -1.46 20.29
N THR A 520 12.19 -1.60 20.02
CA THR A 520 11.66 -1.85 18.69
C THR A 520 11.15 -0.57 18.05
N LYS A 521 11.51 -0.34 16.78
CA LYS A 521 11.15 0.86 16.03
C LYS A 521 11.19 0.60 14.52
N SER A 522 10.67 1.55 13.73
CA SER A 522 10.69 1.48 12.27
C SER A 522 12.05 1.01 11.72
N ALA A 523 12.02 -0.01 10.88
CA ALA A 523 13.21 -0.65 10.31
C ALA A 523 13.03 -0.99 8.83
N TYR A 524 14.14 -1.20 8.13
CA TYR A 524 14.15 -1.83 6.81
C TYR A 524 14.47 -3.31 6.95
N VAL A 525 13.65 -4.15 6.32
CA VAL A 525 13.91 -5.58 6.23
C VAL A 525 14.62 -5.86 4.91
N VAL A 526 15.67 -6.66 4.95
CA VAL A 526 16.41 -7.16 3.78
C VAL A 526 16.27 -8.68 3.75
N MET A 527 15.84 -9.23 2.62
CA MET A 527 15.62 -10.68 2.44
C MET A 527 16.24 -11.19 1.15
N ASP A 528 16.73 -12.42 1.16
CA ASP A 528 17.01 -13.20 -0.04
C ASP A 528 15.73 -13.88 -0.52
N ILE A 529 15.32 -13.54 -1.74
CA ILE A 529 14.12 -14.07 -2.42
C ILE A 529 14.49 -14.73 -3.76
N THR A 530 15.74 -15.14 -3.92
CA THR A 530 16.30 -15.59 -5.20
C THR A 530 15.50 -16.76 -5.80
N ASP A 531 15.19 -17.77 -4.97
CA ASP A 531 14.45 -18.97 -5.37
C ASP A 531 13.11 -19.07 -4.64
N PRO A 532 11.97 -18.79 -5.32
CA PRO A 532 10.65 -18.84 -4.69
C PRO A 532 10.20 -20.27 -4.32
N GLU A 533 10.89 -21.30 -4.83
CA GLU A 533 10.60 -22.70 -4.51
C GLU A 533 11.33 -23.17 -3.22
N GLN A 534 12.11 -22.30 -2.59
CA GLN A 534 12.68 -22.47 -1.25
C GLN A 534 12.13 -21.41 -0.29
N PRO A 535 12.12 -21.66 1.04
CA PRO A 535 11.80 -20.62 2.00
C PRO A 535 12.72 -19.40 1.83
N PRO A 536 12.19 -18.17 1.86
CA PRO A 536 13.03 -16.97 1.84
C PRO A 536 13.91 -16.90 3.09
N LYS A 537 15.04 -16.20 3.00
CA LYS A 537 15.95 -15.98 4.14
C LYS A 537 16.00 -14.50 4.51
N VAL A 538 15.90 -14.18 5.79
CA VAL A 538 16.12 -12.82 6.29
C VAL A 538 17.63 -12.57 6.35
N ILE A 539 18.07 -11.52 5.67
CA ILE A 539 19.47 -11.09 5.71
C ILE A 539 19.69 -10.15 6.90
N ALA A 540 18.82 -9.16 7.07
CA ALA A 540 18.94 -8.17 8.12
C ALA A 540 17.63 -7.42 8.38
N GLU A 541 17.50 -6.86 9.58
CA GLU A 541 16.50 -5.87 9.92
C GLU A 541 17.18 -4.61 10.49
N LEU A 542 17.25 -3.55 9.69
CA LEU A 542 18.11 -2.40 9.89
C LEU A 542 17.35 -1.21 10.47
N SER A 543 17.80 -0.69 11.62
CA SER A 543 17.32 0.58 12.18
C SER A 543 18.47 1.42 12.77
N PRO A 544 19.36 1.98 11.92
CA PRO A 544 20.49 2.80 12.37
C PRO A 544 20.14 3.90 13.39
N PRO A 545 21.06 4.23 14.33
CA PRO A 545 20.89 5.33 15.25
C PRO A 545 20.62 6.66 14.53
N GLY A 546 19.53 7.33 14.89
CA GLY A 546 19.12 8.60 14.25
C GLY A 546 18.37 8.45 12.93
N GLN A 547 18.01 7.24 12.51
CA GLN A 547 17.12 7.06 11.34
C GLN A 547 15.66 7.40 11.66
N PHE A 548 15.16 6.96 12.82
CA PHE A 548 13.75 7.05 13.22
C PHE A 548 12.83 6.34 12.23
N LEU A 549 11.88 7.02 11.59
CA LEU A 549 10.92 6.42 10.66
C LEU A 549 11.56 6.10 9.29
N THR A 550 11.05 5.10 8.58
CA THR A 550 11.63 4.57 7.32
C THR A 550 10.96 5.16 6.07
N THR A 551 10.72 6.47 6.05
CA THR A 551 9.96 7.12 4.96
C THR A 551 10.71 7.25 3.64
N SER A 552 12.04 7.24 3.68
CA SER A 552 12.90 7.33 2.49
C SER A 552 12.90 5.99 1.75
N ALA A 553 12.65 5.96 0.44
CA ALA A 553 12.92 4.75 -0.33
C ALA A 553 14.44 4.48 -0.38
N PRO A 554 14.92 3.27 -0.08
CA PRO A 554 16.34 2.95 -0.12
C PRO A 554 16.84 2.85 -1.56
N VAL A 555 18.16 2.91 -1.75
CA VAL A 555 18.80 2.62 -3.04
C VAL A 555 20.00 1.69 -2.85
N VAL A 556 20.27 0.86 -3.85
CA VAL A 556 21.47 0.03 -3.88
C VAL A 556 22.51 0.70 -4.77
N VAL A 557 23.74 0.78 -4.26
CA VAL A 557 24.92 1.33 -4.91
C VAL A 557 25.85 0.17 -5.23
N SER A 558 26.06 -0.12 -6.52
CA SER A 558 27.06 -1.09 -6.94
C SER A 558 28.42 -0.42 -7.13
N MET A 559 29.46 -1.09 -6.64
CA MET A 559 30.87 -0.84 -6.92
C MET A 559 31.47 -2.15 -7.40
N GLY A 560 31.11 -2.55 -8.61
CA GLY A 560 31.48 -3.84 -9.19
C GLY A 560 32.65 -3.77 -10.16
N GLU A 561 33.35 -4.89 -10.34
CA GLU A 561 34.18 -5.13 -11.53
C GLU A 561 33.53 -6.20 -12.40
N ALA A 562 33.32 -5.88 -13.68
CA ALA A 562 32.69 -6.77 -14.65
C ALA A 562 33.55 -7.99 -15.06
N LEU A 563 34.84 -8.06 -14.68
CA LEU A 563 35.77 -9.04 -15.25
C LEU A 563 35.86 -10.37 -14.47
N PRO A 564 35.82 -11.54 -15.16
CA PRO A 564 35.78 -12.87 -14.52
C PRO A 564 37.06 -13.32 -13.77
N SER A 565 38.18 -12.59 -13.84
CA SER A 565 39.48 -13.20 -13.57
C SER A 565 39.91 -13.30 -12.10
N THR A 566 39.10 -12.81 -11.15
CA THR A 566 39.42 -12.94 -9.71
C THR A 566 38.18 -13.20 -8.86
N ASN A 567 37.41 -14.24 -9.20
CA ASN A 567 36.34 -14.82 -8.35
C ASN A 567 36.86 -15.45 -7.02
N ALA A 568 37.75 -14.77 -6.31
CA ALA A 568 38.21 -15.21 -4.99
C ALA A 568 38.63 -14.06 -4.05
N THR A 569 38.60 -12.79 -4.48
CA THR A 569 38.95 -11.65 -3.61
C THR A 569 38.26 -10.39 -4.13
N PRO A 570 37.50 -9.64 -3.30
CA PRO A 570 36.58 -8.58 -3.74
C PRO A 570 37.32 -7.46 -4.49
N PRO A 571 36.65 -6.91 -5.51
CA PRO A 571 36.18 -5.53 -5.32
C PRO A 571 34.67 -5.34 -5.51
N ASN A 572 33.87 -6.41 -5.66
CA ASN A 572 32.41 -6.30 -5.79
C ASN A 572 31.77 -5.92 -4.45
N LYS A 573 31.64 -4.62 -4.20
CA LYS A 573 30.95 -4.09 -3.03
C LYS A 573 29.60 -3.54 -3.45
N TRP A 574 28.55 -3.97 -2.77
CA TRP A 574 27.19 -3.52 -3.02
C TRP A 574 26.67 -2.93 -1.72
N TYR A 575 26.31 -1.65 -1.76
CA TYR A 575 25.87 -0.93 -0.58
C TYR A 575 24.38 -0.66 -0.62
N LEU A 576 23.69 -0.92 0.49
CA LEU A 576 22.34 -0.44 0.71
C LEU A 576 22.40 0.93 1.38
N VAL A 577 22.00 1.97 0.65
CA VAL A 577 21.96 3.35 1.15
C VAL A 577 20.57 3.68 1.65
N LEU A 578 20.52 4.16 2.90
CA LEU A 578 19.32 4.52 3.64
C LEU A 578 19.37 6.00 4.03
N GLY A 579 18.20 6.59 4.23
CA GLY A 579 18.03 7.97 4.66
C GLY A 579 17.33 8.04 6.00
N SER A 580 17.70 9.01 6.84
CA SER A 580 16.93 9.32 8.04
C SER A 580 15.51 9.75 7.66
N GLY A 581 14.50 9.32 8.40
CA GLY A 581 13.13 9.82 8.28
C GLY A 581 12.74 10.79 9.40
N PRO A 582 11.43 11.14 9.48
CA PRO A 582 10.91 12.05 10.49
C PRO A 582 11.03 11.48 11.90
N THR A 583 11.19 12.39 12.87
CA THR A 583 11.30 12.08 14.31
C THR A 583 9.99 12.29 15.06
N ASN A 584 8.92 12.64 14.34
CA ASN A 584 7.62 12.88 14.90
C ASN A 584 6.56 12.26 13.97
N LEU A 585 5.87 11.25 14.48
CA LEU A 585 4.88 10.49 13.72
C LEU A 585 3.68 11.34 13.30
N GLY A 586 3.10 12.13 14.22
CA GLY A 586 1.87 12.88 13.96
C GLY A 586 2.00 14.01 12.95
N THR A 587 3.17 14.66 12.91
CA THR A 587 3.45 15.78 11.99
C THR A 587 4.31 15.37 10.78
N ALA A 588 4.88 14.15 10.81
CA ALA A 588 5.93 13.72 9.90
C ALA A 588 7.00 14.81 9.71
N SER A 589 7.45 15.41 10.83
CA SER A 589 8.51 16.40 10.88
C SER A 589 9.73 15.84 11.60
N SER A 590 10.88 16.50 11.41
CA SER A 590 12.16 16.10 12.00
C SER A 590 12.68 17.22 12.88
N ASN A 591 13.24 16.87 14.04
CA ASN A 591 13.98 17.78 14.93
C ASN A 591 15.51 17.59 14.84
N GLN A 592 15.97 16.80 13.87
CA GLN A 592 17.39 16.54 13.60
C GLN A 592 17.81 17.05 12.22
N THR A 593 19.09 16.89 11.91
CA THR A 593 19.62 17.03 10.56
C THR A 593 19.38 15.77 9.74
N ALA A 594 19.21 15.93 8.42
CA ALA A 594 19.08 14.80 7.51
C ALA A 594 20.41 14.02 7.41
N LYS A 595 20.35 12.70 7.60
CA LYS A 595 21.50 11.79 7.64
C LYS A 595 21.34 10.65 6.64
N LEU A 596 22.46 10.19 6.10
CA LEU A 596 22.56 9.03 5.23
C LEU A 596 23.30 7.91 5.95
N PHE A 597 22.96 6.67 5.61
CA PHE A 597 23.56 5.44 6.12
C PHE A 597 23.87 4.54 4.93
N ALA A 598 25.01 3.85 4.90
CA ALA A 598 25.37 2.90 3.84
C ALA A 598 25.89 1.59 4.45
N TYR A 599 25.24 0.48 4.15
CA TYR A 599 25.61 -0.85 4.64
C TYR A 599 26.17 -1.72 3.52
N ASP A 600 27.30 -2.40 3.73
CA ASP A 600 27.78 -3.42 2.80
C ASP A 600 26.84 -4.65 2.88
N LEU A 601 26.16 -4.93 1.77
CA LEU A 601 25.19 -6.03 1.69
C LEU A 601 25.86 -7.40 1.84
N ARG A 602 27.12 -7.57 1.40
CA ARG A 602 27.82 -8.84 1.57
C ARG A 602 28.13 -9.10 3.03
N ASP A 603 28.54 -8.07 3.75
CA ASP A 603 28.83 -8.23 5.17
C ASP A 603 27.57 -8.48 6.00
N LEU A 604 26.45 -7.83 5.65
CA LEU A 604 25.14 -8.16 6.22
C LEU A 604 24.77 -9.63 5.97
N TYR A 605 24.96 -10.11 4.74
CA TYR A 605 24.69 -11.52 4.38
C TYR A 605 25.56 -12.51 5.15
N LEU A 606 26.84 -12.19 5.38
CA LEU A 606 27.76 -13.05 6.12
C LEU A 606 27.51 -13.07 7.63
N GLY A 607 26.66 -12.17 8.14
CA GLY A 607 26.40 -12.06 9.58
C GLY A 607 27.65 -11.69 10.38
N ASN A 608 28.55 -10.89 9.80
CA ASN A 608 29.73 -10.43 10.51
C ASN A 608 29.33 -9.33 11.50
N ASP A 609 29.42 -9.65 12.80
CA ASP A 609 29.25 -8.83 14.02
C ASP A 609 29.69 -7.35 13.87
N GLY A 610 30.74 -7.08 13.09
CA GLY A 610 31.27 -5.74 12.83
C GLY A 610 30.35 -4.80 12.04
N VAL A 611 29.32 -5.23 11.31
CA VAL A 611 28.51 -4.28 10.49
C VAL A 611 27.40 -3.59 11.28
N ILE A 612 27.00 -4.19 12.40
CA ILE A 612 26.07 -3.60 13.35
C ILE A 612 26.82 -2.83 14.44
N GLU A 613 28.03 -3.27 14.82
CA GLU A 613 28.91 -2.54 15.76
C GLU A 613 29.78 -1.42 15.11
N ASP A 614 30.39 -1.63 13.94
CA ASP A 614 31.18 -0.60 13.21
C ASP A 614 30.28 0.40 12.47
N GLY A 615 29.00 0.04 12.28
CA GLY A 615 27.93 0.88 11.77
C GLY A 615 27.95 1.12 10.25
N PRO A 616 26.99 1.91 9.74
CA PRO A 616 26.99 2.32 8.34
C PRO A 616 28.27 3.10 7.99
N PHE A 617 28.83 2.92 6.79
CA PHE A 617 30.12 3.52 6.34
C PHE A 617 31.38 3.01 7.08
N ASN A 618 31.56 1.70 7.25
CA ASN A 618 32.62 1.08 8.05
C ASN A 618 33.91 0.66 7.31
N ASP A 619 34.13 1.10 6.06
CA ASP A 619 35.43 0.83 5.42
C ASP A 619 36.55 1.62 6.08
N GLU A 620 37.58 0.92 6.58
CA GLU A 620 38.75 1.49 7.27
C GLU A 620 39.28 2.76 6.59
N GLY A 621 39.51 3.83 7.37
CA GLY A 621 40.07 5.10 6.88
C GLY A 621 39.07 6.26 6.77
N THR A 622 38.25 6.46 7.81
CA THR A 622 37.23 7.52 8.01
C THR A 622 37.34 8.83 7.17
N PRO A 623 36.36 9.12 6.31
CA PRO A 623 35.52 10.30 6.41
C PRO A 623 34.57 10.08 7.60
N ASN A 624 33.92 11.14 8.08
CA ASN A 624 32.84 11.06 9.07
C ASN A 624 33.18 10.89 10.57
N ASN A 625 34.45 10.96 11.01
CA ASN A 625 34.84 10.97 12.43
C ASN A 625 34.32 9.77 13.27
N GLY A 626 34.10 8.59 12.66
CA GLY A 626 33.59 7.42 13.37
C GLY A 626 32.12 7.54 13.82
N ARG A 627 31.31 8.36 13.14
CA ARG A 627 29.90 8.60 13.49
C ARG A 627 28.92 7.55 12.95
N GLY A 628 29.32 6.71 12.01
CA GLY A 628 28.44 5.71 11.39
C GLY A 628 27.37 6.30 10.45
N TYR A 629 27.50 7.56 10.04
CA TYR A 629 26.57 8.24 9.13
C TYR A 629 27.21 9.46 8.47
N VAL A 630 26.63 9.88 7.35
CA VAL A 630 26.93 11.14 6.67
C VAL A 630 25.83 12.15 7.00
N ASP A 631 26.19 13.33 7.48
CA ASP A 631 25.26 14.37 7.91
C ASP A 631 25.25 15.53 6.91
N THR A 632 24.08 15.83 6.35
CA THR A 632 23.89 16.94 5.40
C THR A 632 24.05 18.33 6.03
N GLY A 633 23.96 18.42 7.37
CA GLY A 633 23.95 19.67 8.13
C GLY A 633 22.66 20.48 8.03
N GLU A 634 21.64 20.02 7.30
CA GLU A 634 20.39 20.77 7.14
C GLU A 634 19.42 20.47 8.29
N ALA A 635 19.27 21.42 9.21
CA ALA A 635 18.46 21.24 10.41
C ALA A 635 16.96 21.13 10.13
N ASN A 636 16.26 20.37 10.98
CA ASN A 636 14.81 20.12 10.91
C ASN A 636 14.37 19.48 9.59
N THR A 637 15.22 18.62 9.04
CA THR A 637 14.93 17.90 7.81
C THR A 637 15.20 16.42 7.98
N PHE A 638 14.67 15.64 7.04
CA PHE A 638 14.96 14.23 6.86
C PHE A 638 15.15 13.95 5.36
N VAL A 639 15.62 12.77 4.99
CA VAL A 639 15.97 12.41 3.62
C VAL A 639 14.73 11.88 2.88
N GLY A 640 14.50 12.38 1.68
CA GLY A 640 13.53 11.83 0.72
C GLY A 640 14.17 10.72 -0.12
N ASP A 641 13.44 10.19 -1.10
CA ASP A 641 13.93 9.06 -1.89
C ASP A 641 15.24 9.34 -2.64
N PHE A 642 16.07 8.31 -2.76
CA PHE A 642 17.34 8.37 -3.48
C PHE A 642 17.21 8.04 -4.97
N THR A 643 18.24 8.39 -5.71
CA THR A 643 18.51 7.91 -7.07
C THR A 643 20.01 7.72 -7.25
N ALA A 644 20.44 6.51 -7.59
CA ALA A 644 21.82 6.21 -7.96
C ALA A 644 22.00 6.40 -9.47
N ALA A 645 23.12 7.00 -9.87
CA ALA A 645 23.51 7.13 -11.26
C ALA A 645 24.79 6.31 -11.50
N ASP A 646 24.70 5.39 -12.45
CA ASP A 646 25.79 4.73 -13.16
C ASP A 646 25.60 5.13 -14.62
N GLN A 647 26.42 6.05 -15.11
CA GLN A 647 26.21 6.72 -16.39
C GLN A 647 26.94 6.06 -17.54
N ASP A 648 28.11 5.48 -17.26
CA ASP A 648 28.91 4.77 -18.24
C ASP A 648 28.62 3.26 -18.29
N LEU A 649 27.73 2.79 -17.39
CA LEU A 649 27.22 1.41 -17.32
C LEU A 649 28.32 0.41 -17.00
N ASP A 650 29.25 0.76 -16.11
CA ASP A 650 30.37 -0.08 -15.72
C ASP A 650 30.18 -0.83 -14.38
N MET A 651 28.98 -0.72 -13.78
CA MET A 651 28.61 -1.21 -12.43
C MET A 651 29.22 -0.43 -11.28
N LYS A 652 29.76 0.76 -11.52
CA LYS A 652 30.25 1.67 -10.48
C LYS A 652 29.45 2.96 -10.52
N VAL A 653 28.55 3.09 -9.56
CA VAL A 653 27.75 4.30 -9.39
C VAL A 653 28.66 5.50 -9.15
N GLU A 654 28.54 6.57 -9.94
CA GLU A 654 29.37 7.77 -9.80
C GLU A 654 28.77 8.76 -8.80
N ALA A 655 27.45 8.81 -8.69
CA ALA A 655 26.76 9.73 -7.79
C ALA A 655 25.41 9.21 -7.29
N ILE A 656 25.04 9.64 -6.09
CA ILE A 656 23.67 9.53 -5.59
C ILE A 656 23.05 10.93 -5.47
N TYR A 657 21.78 11.02 -5.82
CA TYR A 657 20.96 12.22 -5.73
C TYR A 657 19.80 11.96 -4.78
N PHE A 658 19.46 12.95 -3.96
CA PHE A 658 18.36 12.82 -3.02
C PHE A 658 17.83 14.19 -2.62
N GLY A 659 16.55 14.20 -2.25
CA GLY A 659 15.91 15.35 -1.64
C GLY A 659 16.03 15.35 -0.13
N THR A 660 15.88 16.51 0.49
CA THR A 660 15.53 16.62 1.90
C THR A 660 14.13 17.18 2.05
N VAL A 661 13.45 16.77 3.12
CA VAL A 661 12.06 17.14 3.42
C VAL A 661 12.05 17.90 4.73
N GLY A 662 11.55 19.14 4.68
CA GLY A 662 11.34 19.98 5.86
C GLY A 662 10.04 19.71 6.60
N GLY A 663 9.76 20.57 7.58
CA GLY A 663 8.60 20.47 8.47
C GLY A 663 7.25 20.77 7.81
N GLU A 664 6.20 20.79 8.64
CA GLU A 664 4.83 21.06 8.21
C GLU A 664 4.72 22.44 7.55
N SER A 665 3.84 22.57 6.54
CA SER A 665 3.59 23.74 5.64
C SER A 665 4.16 23.63 4.21
N GLY A 666 4.83 22.54 3.85
CA GLY A 666 5.41 22.37 2.51
C GLY A 666 6.60 23.30 2.25
N THR A 667 7.30 23.70 3.31
CA THR A 667 8.54 24.50 3.28
C THR A 667 9.67 23.77 3.98
N GLY A 668 10.91 24.12 3.65
CA GLY A 668 12.10 23.43 4.15
C GLY A 668 12.48 22.24 3.29
N GLY A 669 13.78 22.11 3.04
CA GLY A 669 14.35 21.08 2.16
C GLY A 669 15.10 21.66 0.98
N SER A 670 16.00 20.85 0.46
CA SER A 670 16.94 21.13 -0.61
C SER A 670 17.16 19.86 -1.44
N PHE A 671 17.70 19.99 -2.63
CA PHE A 671 18.10 18.86 -3.45
C PHE A 671 19.63 18.69 -3.40
N TYR A 672 20.08 17.50 -3.05
CA TYR A 672 21.48 17.16 -2.80
C TYR A 672 22.04 16.21 -3.85
N ARG A 673 23.36 16.28 -3.98
CA ARG A 673 24.20 15.30 -4.66
C ARG A 673 25.33 14.87 -3.74
N MET A 674 25.65 13.59 -3.77
CA MET A 674 26.84 13.03 -3.14
C MET A 674 27.62 12.27 -4.21
N SER A 675 28.89 12.64 -4.40
CA SER A 675 29.77 12.01 -5.40
C SER A 675 30.44 10.79 -4.79
N LEU A 676 30.32 9.66 -5.46
CA LEU A 676 31.01 8.44 -5.09
C LEU A 676 32.31 8.27 -5.89
N ASN A 677 32.37 8.86 -7.09
CA ASN A 677 33.56 8.87 -7.98
C ASN A 677 34.13 7.46 -8.23
N GLU A 678 33.24 6.47 -8.38
CA GLU A 678 33.58 5.06 -8.58
C GLU A 678 34.50 4.47 -7.49
N LYS A 679 34.48 5.07 -6.29
CA LYS A 679 35.34 4.61 -5.20
C LYS A 679 34.70 3.44 -4.48
N PRO A 680 35.38 2.27 -4.42
CA PRO A 680 34.81 1.09 -3.80
C PRO A 680 34.67 1.26 -2.29
N ALA A 681 35.56 2.00 -1.63
CA ALA A 681 35.45 2.27 -0.21
C ALA A 681 34.53 3.46 0.04
N THR A 682 33.55 3.28 0.93
CA THR A 682 32.66 4.38 1.35
C THR A 682 33.44 5.53 2.01
N SER A 683 34.66 5.25 2.46
CA SER A 683 35.56 6.22 3.04
C SER A 683 36.13 7.25 2.05
N ASP A 684 36.09 6.94 0.76
CA ASP A 684 36.57 7.83 -0.28
C ASP A 684 35.42 8.63 -0.93
N TRP A 685 34.17 8.45 -0.48
CA TRP A 685 33.01 9.16 -1.00
C TRP A 685 33.02 10.62 -0.53
N SER A 686 32.54 11.51 -1.39
CA SER A 686 32.50 12.95 -1.11
C SER A 686 31.35 13.30 -0.18
N GLU A 687 31.49 14.36 0.61
CA GLU A 687 30.39 14.91 1.41
C GLU A 687 29.24 15.41 0.49
N PRO A 688 27.98 15.22 0.89
CA PRO A 688 26.83 15.67 0.12
C PRO A 688 26.76 17.20 0.10
N PHE A 689 26.41 17.77 -1.05
CA PHE A 689 26.23 19.21 -1.22
C PHE A 689 24.93 19.53 -1.94
N LYS A 690 24.40 20.74 -1.69
CA LYS A 690 23.14 21.21 -2.30
C LYS A 690 23.36 21.54 -3.78
N LEU A 691 22.65 20.85 -4.66
CA LEU A 691 22.48 21.25 -6.06
C LEU A 691 21.40 22.33 -6.20
N LEU A 692 20.30 22.21 -5.44
CA LEU A 692 19.24 23.22 -5.37
C LEU A 692 18.94 23.54 -3.90
N ASP A 693 19.12 24.81 -3.52
CA ASP A 693 18.71 25.33 -2.21
C ASP A 693 17.47 26.22 -2.39
N VAL A 694 16.31 25.58 -2.47
CA VAL A 694 15.03 26.25 -2.80
C VAL A 694 14.06 26.32 -1.62
N ASN A 695 14.46 25.81 -0.45
CA ASN A 695 13.66 25.77 0.78
C ASN A 695 12.27 25.13 0.57
N LYS A 696 12.24 24.01 -0.17
CA LYS A 696 11.03 23.23 -0.46
C LYS A 696 11.33 21.74 -0.31
N PRO A 697 10.35 20.94 0.14
CA PRO A 697 10.57 19.53 0.40
C PRO A 697 10.72 18.77 -0.92
N PHE A 698 11.66 17.84 -0.98
CA PHE A 698 11.81 16.88 -2.08
C PHE A 698 11.62 15.47 -1.52
N SER A 699 10.40 14.95 -1.51
CA SER A 699 10.11 13.63 -0.93
C SER A 699 10.32 12.46 -1.89
N THR A 700 10.18 12.69 -3.20
CA THR A 700 10.19 11.64 -4.23
C THR A 700 11.50 11.59 -5.00
N ARG A 701 11.80 10.42 -5.58
CA ARG A 701 13.01 10.19 -6.38
C ARG A 701 13.11 11.16 -7.57
N ALA A 702 14.33 11.56 -7.92
CA ALA A 702 14.57 12.32 -9.13
C ALA A 702 14.64 11.39 -10.36
N SER A 703 14.35 11.93 -11.54
CA SER A 703 14.60 11.24 -12.80
C SER A 703 15.88 11.79 -13.44
N ILE A 704 16.70 10.90 -13.98
CA ILE A 704 17.98 11.20 -14.61
C ILE A 704 17.89 10.84 -16.09
N THR A 705 18.40 11.70 -16.95
CA THR A 705 18.57 11.41 -18.38
C THR A 705 19.79 12.12 -18.92
N ILE A 706 20.23 11.76 -20.11
CA ILE A 706 21.42 12.32 -20.76
C ILE A 706 20.98 12.92 -22.10
N ASP A 707 21.44 14.13 -22.41
CA ASP A 707 21.15 14.75 -23.71
C ASP A 707 22.14 14.36 -24.82
N THR A 708 21.88 14.83 -26.04
CA THR A 708 22.74 14.55 -27.21
C THR A 708 24.15 15.12 -27.09
N ALA A 709 24.42 15.98 -26.11
CA ALA A 709 25.74 16.52 -25.80
C ALA A 709 26.40 15.81 -24.60
N PHE A 710 25.85 14.66 -24.18
CA PHE A 710 26.30 13.87 -23.03
C PHE A 710 26.27 14.64 -21.71
N ARG A 711 25.32 15.57 -21.56
CA ARG A 711 25.10 16.27 -20.28
C ARG A 711 24.00 15.59 -19.49
N THR A 712 24.23 15.46 -18.19
CA THR A 712 23.29 14.86 -17.25
C THR A 712 22.19 15.84 -16.87
N TRP A 713 20.95 15.49 -17.18
CA TRP A 713 19.75 16.20 -16.81
C TRP A 713 19.08 15.53 -15.61
N LEU A 714 18.72 16.35 -14.64
CA LEU A 714 17.99 15.97 -13.44
C LEU A 714 16.62 16.61 -13.47
N PHE A 715 15.59 15.80 -13.24
CA PHE A 715 14.22 16.23 -13.04
C PHE A 715 13.77 15.89 -11.62
N ALA A 716 13.49 16.91 -10.81
CA ALA A 716 13.11 16.76 -9.41
C ALA A 716 11.89 17.62 -9.09
N GLY A 717 10.86 17.01 -8.52
CA GLY A 717 9.64 17.68 -8.06
C GLY A 717 9.69 17.97 -6.57
N THR A 718 9.23 19.16 -6.18
CA THR A 718 9.01 19.46 -4.75
C THR A 718 7.62 19.04 -4.31
N GLY A 719 7.48 18.66 -3.06
CA GLY A 719 6.23 18.27 -2.45
C GLY A 719 6.46 17.33 -1.26
N ARG A 720 5.43 17.21 -0.43
CA ARG A 720 5.29 16.17 0.60
C ARG A 720 3.81 15.90 0.80
N HIS A 721 3.47 14.66 1.16
CA HIS A 721 2.10 14.24 1.45
C HIS A 721 2.12 13.08 2.45
N TYR A 722 2.31 13.41 3.74
CA TYR A 722 2.39 12.44 4.84
C TYR A 722 1.26 12.60 5.85
N THR A 723 0.78 13.83 6.10
CA THR A 723 -0.22 14.12 7.12
C THR A 723 -1.48 14.78 6.56
N ASN A 724 -2.55 14.84 7.34
CA ASN A 724 -3.75 15.59 6.98
C ASN A 724 -3.47 17.10 6.85
N ASN A 725 -2.45 17.63 7.52
CA ASN A 725 -2.03 19.02 7.33
C ASN A 725 -1.45 19.25 5.93
N ASP A 726 -0.76 18.26 5.36
CA ASP A 726 -0.24 18.34 3.99
C ASP A 726 -1.37 18.46 2.96
N LYS A 727 -2.53 17.80 3.19
CA LYS A 727 -3.72 17.89 2.31
C LYS A 727 -4.29 19.30 2.22
N ASN A 728 -4.20 20.07 3.30
CA ASN A 728 -4.72 21.44 3.38
C ASN A 728 -3.69 22.50 2.96
N SER A 729 -2.48 22.09 2.58
CA SER A 729 -1.41 23.02 2.22
C SER A 729 -1.71 23.74 0.91
N SER A 730 -1.64 25.07 0.92
CA SER A 730 -1.71 25.91 -0.29
C SER A 730 -0.33 26.31 -0.82
N ALA A 731 0.74 25.67 -0.34
CA ALA A 731 2.11 26.02 -0.73
C ALA A 731 2.39 25.65 -2.19
N GLN A 732 2.88 26.61 -2.98
CA GLN A 732 3.21 26.36 -4.38
C GLN A 732 4.43 25.43 -4.50
N GLN A 733 4.22 24.25 -5.06
CA GLN A 733 5.28 23.30 -5.41
C GLN A 733 5.84 23.54 -6.82
N THR A 734 6.97 22.92 -7.16
CA THR A 734 7.69 23.19 -8.40
C THR A 734 8.38 21.95 -8.94
N LEU A 735 8.26 21.70 -10.24
CA LEU A 735 9.06 20.72 -10.96
C LEU A 735 10.28 21.42 -11.56
N TYR A 736 11.47 20.94 -11.23
CA TYR A 736 12.73 21.43 -11.76
C TYR A 736 13.27 20.49 -12.83
N GLY A 737 13.86 21.03 -13.89
CA GLY A 737 14.65 20.32 -14.88
C GLY A 737 15.95 21.10 -15.11
N PHE A 738 17.09 20.53 -14.74
CA PHE A 738 18.38 21.24 -14.78
C PHE A 738 19.53 20.28 -15.09
N ILE A 739 20.64 20.85 -15.55
CA ILE A 739 21.85 20.09 -15.87
C ILE A 739 22.70 20.01 -14.60
N ASP A 740 23.19 18.81 -14.26
CA ASP A 740 24.26 18.65 -13.28
C ASP A 740 25.59 19.07 -13.89
N PRO A 741 26.22 20.17 -13.44
CA PRO A 741 27.51 20.59 -13.97
C PRO A 741 28.70 19.79 -13.41
N TYR A 742 28.45 18.86 -12.49
CA TYR A 742 29.45 18.03 -11.80
C TYR A 742 29.41 16.55 -12.21
N ALA A 743 28.48 16.18 -13.09
CA ALA A 743 28.37 14.84 -13.64
C ALA A 743 29.46 14.58 -14.70
#